data_AF-A0A7C3T0Z4-F1
#
_entry.id   AF-A0A7C3T0Z4-F1
#
_cell.length_a   1.000
_cell.length_b   1.000
_cell.length_c   1.000
_cell.angle_alpha   90.00
_cell.angle_beta   90.00
_cell.angle_gamma   90.00
#
_symmetry.space_group_name_H-M   'P 1'
#
loop_
_entity.id
_entity.type
_entity.pdbx_description
1 polymer ?
#
loop_
_entity_poly.entity_id
_entity_poly.type
_entity_poly.pdbx_seq_one_letter_code
_entity_poly.pdbx_strand_id
1 'polypeptide(L)'
;MGILTRLFRAPEARTRTSTLAYPEPWLVEALGGRPTATGVYVSASTSLAVAAVYACVRVLSEDLAKLPLHLYRRLPDGGREKATDHRLYDILHHQPNPVTTSFSFREAAQASVLLYGNAYAYIDWGPDGYVRGLWLLDPTKVIVYGARDSLGRLQVSYGYMPDGGGMVHIDGKDVLHIPGLSFDGICGASVIQYARESIGLALATREFGGRYFANDAMPGVVVFVPRRLTEEEKEAVREEFRKKYQGVERKFELAILEAGWDFKTIPMPLEDAQFVESRKFEVEEIARMFRVPLHKIGHLEHATYSNIEMQSIEYVTDALESWCVRWEQAIWSKLLTEEDKKQYYPQFSLDALIRGDTESRYNAYSRAILSGFMTPNEVRELENRNPLPGGDTVWMPVNMTPAGQAGGTEQPPAQASRVLESRSGKAAYRQRLMRAYRPVLQDALARIARREVNDIRRAVKKHLEGRSLESFSTWLETYCRGEVPEAWALNMAPALRGYFEAMVPAIQEEVGSEQDILSQLEPQLVDYIDSHARRHAALTRKAVQAVVAEAAASGGDVSEAVEACLREYEETYPGDEAMEQSHRFGNYIARLAFLALGITVLRWVAAGHDPCPLCKAMDGKTVGRDTTFLNAGSKLEAEGVSHEVDTHVFHPPLHKGCECIISRG
;
A
#
# COMPACT_ATOMS: atom_id res chain seq x y z
N MET A 1 38.99 49.34 41.29
CA MET A 1 37.56 49.01 41.16
C MET A 1 37.36 47.99 40.03
N GLY A 2 38.03 46.84 40.15
CA GLY A 2 38.18 45.88 39.07
C GLY A 2 38.20 44.45 39.58
N ILE A 3 37.96 43.55 38.63
CA ILE A 3 38.20 42.10 38.67
C ILE A 3 37.21 41.28 39.52
N LEU A 4 36.81 41.72 40.71
CA LEU A 4 35.90 40.92 41.56
C LEU A 4 34.41 41.02 41.18
N THR A 5 33.99 42.07 40.48
CA THR A 5 32.59 42.21 39.99
C THR A 5 32.30 41.48 38.68
N ARG A 6 33.31 40.86 38.03
CA ARG A 6 33.11 40.06 36.80
C ARG A 6 32.99 38.54 37.06
N LEU A 7 33.32 38.06 38.26
CA LEU A 7 33.28 36.64 38.61
C LEU A 7 31.92 36.14 39.15
N PHE A 8 30.98 37.05 39.43
CA PHE A 8 29.63 36.71 39.96
C PHE A 8 28.48 37.19 39.08
N ARG A 9 28.73 37.55 37.82
CA ARG A 9 27.65 37.74 36.86
C ARG A 9 27.31 36.36 36.30
N ALA A 10 26.20 35.77 36.76
CA ALA A 10 25.58 34.63 36.08
C ALA A 10 25.58 34.94 34.58
N PRO A 11 25.94 33.99 33.69
CA PRO A 11 25.85 34.24 32.26
C PRO A 11 24.41 34.67 32.02
N GLU A 12 24.23 35.90 31.51
CA GLU A 12 22.92 36.36 31.07
C GLU A 12 22.46 35.32 30.05
N ALA A 13 21.57 34.44 30.50
CA ALA A 13 20.89 33.51 29.64
C ALA A 13 20.23 34.39 28.59
N ARG A 14 20.81 34.43 27.40
CA ARG A 14 20.11 34.95 26.24
C ARG A 14 18.98 33.97 26.02
N THR A 15 17.85 34.23 26.67
CA THR A 15 16.56 33.69 26.28
C THR A 15 16.51 33.76 24.77
N ARG A 16 16.27 32.63 24.09
CA ARG A 16 15.70 32.72 22.74
C ARG A 16 14.40 33.49 22.94
N THR A 17 14.43 34.79 22.66
CA THR A 17 13.24 35.62 22.69
C THR A 17 12.37 35.08 21.57
N SER A 18 11.19 34.57 21.93
CA SER A 18 10.13 34.24 20.97
C SER A 18 10.08 35.34 19.92
N THR A 19 10.34 34.98 18.66
CA THR A 19 10.31 35.94 17.56
C THR A 19 9.05 35.71 16.74
N LEU A 20 8.57 36.75 16.05
CA LEU A 20 7.43 36.59 15.12
C LEU A 20 7.72 35.60 13.98
N ALA A 21 8.99 35.33 13.68
CA ALA A 21 9.43 34.36 12.68
C ALA A 21 9.50 32.92 13.22
N TYR A 22 9.81 32.75 14.50
CA TYR A 22 9.91 31.46 15.20
C TYR A 22 9.30 31.58 16.61
N PRO A 23 7.95 31.55 16.72
CA PRO A 23 7.28 31.63 18.01
C PRO A 23 7.42 30.32 18.79
N GLU A 24 7.58 30.44 20.12
CA GLU A 24 7.73 29.27 21.01
C GLU A 24 6.46 28.39 21.02
N PRO A 25 6.57 27.04 21.11
CA PRO A 25 5.44 26.12 20.98
C PRO A 25 4.29 26.39 21.96
N TRP A 26 4.58 26.64 23.23
CA TRP A 26 3.56 26.96 24.25
C TRP A 26 2.81 28.27 23.92
N LEU A 27 3.45 29.23 23.26
CA LEU A 27 2.84 30.50 22.86
C LEU A 27 1.93 30.30 21.65
N VAL A 28 2.34 29.45 20.70
CA VAL A 28 1.51 29.04 19.56
C VAL A 28 0.30 28.24 20.05
N GLU A 29 0.44 27.38 21.03
CA GLU A 29 -0.70 26.64 21.60
C GLU A 29 -1.61 27.52 22.45
N ALA A 30 -1.05 28.36 23.33
CA ALA A 30 -1.81 29.26 24.19
C ALA A 30 -2.58 30.33 23.41
N LEU A 31 -2.08 30.75 22.24
CA LEU A 31 -2.74 31.73 21.37
C LEU A 31 -3.60 31.10 20.27
N GLY A 32 -3.80 29.78 20.26
CA GLY A 32 -4.60 29.14 19.22
C GLY A 32 -3.97 29.28 17.83
N GLY A 33 -2.63 29.33 17.78
CA GLY A 33 -1.74 29.38 16.61
C GLY A 33 -2.16 30.33 15.50
N ARG A 34 -1.63 30.09 14.29
CA ARG A 34 -2.13 30.78 13.09
C ARG A 34 -3.22 29.91 12.46
N PRO A 35 -4.40 30.48 12.14
CA PRO A 35 -5.42 29.74 11.41
C PRO A 35 -4.84 29.27 10.08
N THR A 36 -5.27 28.09 9.63
CA THR A 36 -4.95 27.57 8.30
C THR A 36 -5.59 28.42 7.21
N ALA A 37 -5.25 28.18 5.94
CA ALA A 37 -5.90 28.84 4.82
C ALA A 37 -7.43 28.57 4.80
N THR A 38 -7.86 27.43 5.36
CA THR A 38 -9.28 27.08 5.55
C THR A 38 -9.94 27.76 6.75
N GLY A 39 -9.19 28.52 7.56
CA GLY A 39 -9.68 29.21 8.75
C GLY A 39 -9.83 28.31 9.99
N VAL A 40 -9.45 27.03 9.90
CA VAL A 40 -9.51 26.07 11.02
C VAL A 40 -8.24 26.15 11.85
N TYR A 41 -8.37 26.00 13.17
CA TYR A 41 -7.22 25.89 14.05
C TYR A 41 -6.76 24.43 14.19
N VAL A 42 -5.46 24.20 14.00
CA VAL A 42 -4.83 22.87 14.11
C VAL A 42 -3.84 22.88 15.27
N SER A 43 -4.08 22.01 16.25
CA SER A 43 -3.20 21.67 17.36
C SER A 43 -3.02 20.15 17.43
N ALA A 44 -2.15 19.67 18.32
CA ALA A 44 -2.02 18.23 18.59
C ALA A 44 -3.35 17.59 19.02
N SER A 45 -4.18 18.30 19.80
CA SER A 45 -5.47 17.77 20.26
C SER A 45 -6.52 17.78 19.16
N THR A 46 -6.62 18.83 18.34
CA THR A 46 -7.60 18.89 17.25
C THR A 46 -7.20 17.99 16.07
N SER A 47 -5.91 17.77 15.83
CA SER A 47 -5.43 16.87 14.78
C SER A 47 -5.80 15.41 15.06
N LEU A 48 -5.80 14.96 16.32
CA LEU A 48 -6.25 13.62 16.71
C LEU A 48 -7.74 13.36 16.45
N ALA A 49 -8.55 14.40 16.22
CA ALA A 49 -9.93 14.22 15.76
C ALA A 49 -10.00 13.73 14.30
N VAL A 50 -8.91 13.84 13.53
CA VAL A 50 -8.79 13.27 12.20
C VAL A 50 -8.36 11.80 12.33
N ALA A 51 -9.21 10.89 11.87
CA ALA A 51 -9.01 9.44 12.02
C ALA A 51 -7.65 8.95 11.47
N ALA A 52 -7.20 9.49 10.33
CA ALA A 52 -5.90 9.14 9.75
C ALA A 52 -4.72 9.54 10.66
N VAL A 53 -4.76 10.72 11.27
CA VAL A 53 -3.73 11.19 12.20
C VAL A 53 -3.71 10.29 13.44
N TYR A 54 -4.88 10.06 14.04
CA TYR A 54 -5.00 9.17 15.20
C TYR A 54 -4.47 7.77 14.90
N ALA A 55 -4.84 7.19 13.76
CA ALA A 55 -4.38 5.87 13.34
C ALA A 55 -2.86 5.82 13.14
N CYS A 56 -2.26 6.82 12.48
CA CYS A 56 -0.80 6.87 12.28
C CYS A 56 -0.04 6.99 13.61
N VAL A 57 -0.47 7.90 14.49
CA VAL A 57 0.16 8.09 15.81
C VAL A 57 0.05 6.81 16.63
N ARG A 58 -1.13 6.19 16.64
CA ARG A 58 -1.38 4.94 17.36
C ARG A 58 -0.51 3.80 16.82
N VAL A 59 -0.52 3.56 15.51
CA VAL A 59 0.25 2.48 14.87
C VAL A 59 1.74 2.59 15.20
N LEU A 60 2.36 3.76 14.99
CA LEU A 60 3.79 3.94 15.25
C LEU A 60 4.14 3.83 16.75
N SER A 61 3.28 4.34 17.62
CA SER A 61 3.52 4.34 19.07
C SER A 61 3.34 2.95 19.68
N GLU A 62 2.26 2.25 19.33
CA GLU A 62 1.98 0.87 19.77
C GLU A 62 3.03 -0.11 19.19
N ASP A 63 3.37 0.03 17.91
CA ASP A 63 4.34 -0.85 17.25
C ASP A 63 5.74 -0.69 17.82
N LEU A 64 6.16 0.53 18.19
CA LEU A 64 7.45 0.73 18.87
C LEU A 64 7.40 0.23 20.32
N ALA A 65 6.31 0.52 21.04
CA ALA A 65 6.17 0.17 22.45
C ALA A 65 6.11 -1.35 22.69
N LYS A 66 5.54 -2.13 21.75
CA LYS A 66 5.47 -3.59 21.86
C LYS A 66 6.79 -4.30 21.55
N LEU A 67 7.77 -3.60 20.94
CA LEU A 67 9.06 -4.19 20.65
C LEU A 67 9.85 -4.44 21.94
N PRO A 68 10.46 -5.63 22.10
CA PRO A 68 11.40 -5.87 23.19
C PRO A 68 12.61 -4.95 23.04
N LEU A 69 12.89 -4.16 24.08
CA LEU A 69 14.09 -3.35 24.20
C LEU A 69 15.00 -4.00 25.22
N HIS A 70 16.13 -4.51 24.74
CA HIS A 70 17.10 -5.19 25.58
C HIS A 70 18.37 -4.36 25.70
N LEU A 71 19.01 -4.43 26.87
CA LEU A 71 20.39 -4.00 27.03
C LEU A 71 21.29 -5.20 26.76
N TYR A 72 22.23 -5.04 25.84
CA TYR A 72 23.21 -6.07 25.50
C TYR A 72 24.59 -5.71 26.04
N ARG A 73 25.36 -6.73 26.42
CA ARG A 73 26.78 -6.68 26.77
C ARG A 73 27.60 -7.27 25.63
N ARG A 74 28.65 -6.55 25.20
CA ARG A 74 29.66 -7.05 24.24
C ARG A 74 30.61 -8.00 24.96
N LEU A 75 30.80 -9.19 24.38
CA LEU A 75 31.73 -10.19 24.90
C LEU A 75 33.12 -10.02 24.26
N PRO A 76 34.21 -10.39 24.97
CA PRO A 76 35.58 -10.23 24.47
C PRO A 76 35.90 -11.04 23.20
N ASP A 77 35.14 -12.11 22.96
CA ASP A 77 35.25 -13.01 21.80
C ASP A 77 34.48 -12.52 20.56
N GLY A 78 33.85 -11.33 20.64
CA GLY A 78 33.02 -10.77 19.58
C GLY A 78 31.53 -11.14 19.67
N GLY A 79 31.14 -11.94 20.67
CA GLY A 79 29.74 -12.26 20.96
C GLY A 79 28.96 -11.13 21.63
N ARG A 80 27.67 -11.36 21.87
CA ARG A 80 26.80 -10.49 22.67
C ARG A 80 25.86 -11.31 23.53
N GLU A 81 25.51 -10.79 24.70
CA GLU A 81 24.52 -11.39 25.60
C GLU A 81 23.60 -10.32 26.21
N LYS A 82 22.43 -10.72 26.71
CA LYS A 82 21.51 -9.81 27.40
C LYS A 82 22.07 -9.48 28.78
N ALA A 83 22.22 -8.20 29.10
CA ALA A 83 22.74 -7.72 30.38
C ALA A 83 21.62 -7.65 31.44
N THR A 84 21.01 -8.79 31.78
CA THR A 84 19.90 -8.88 32.75
C THR A 84 20.31 -8.51 34.17
N ASP A 85 21.61 -8.55 34.46
CA ASP A 85 22.25 -8.15 35.71
C ASP A 85 22.39 -6.62 35.87
N HIS A 86 22.28 -5.85 34.78
CA HIS A 86 22.45 -4.41 34.81
C HIS A 86 21.16 -3.69 35.24
N ARG A 87 21.25 -2.70 36.15
CA ARG A 87 20.08 -1.99 36.72
C ARG A 87 19.16 -1.35 35.66
N LEU A 88 19.77 -0.80 34.60
CA LEU A 88 19.04 -0.19 33.48
C LEU A 88 18.20 -1.20 32.68
N TYR A 89 18.51 -2.51 32.71
CA TYR A 89 17.74 -3.52 31.99
C TYR A 89 16.28 -3.54 32.44
N ASP A 90 16.04 -3.56 33.76
CA ASP A 90 14.69 -3.61 34.32
C ASP A 90 13.88 -2.32 34.03
N ILE A 91 14.55 -1.17 34.11
CA ILE A 91 13.97 0.15 33.81
C ILE A 91 13.52 0.24 32.35
N LEU A 92 14.34 -0.23 31.41
CA LEU A 92 14.02 -0.19 29.99
C LEU A 92 13.03 -1.27 29.57
N HIS A 93 13.14 -2.47 30.14
CA HIS A 93 12.37 -3.63 29.68
C HIS A 93 11.02 -3.79 30.38
N HIS A 94 10.95 -3.58 31.69
CA HIS A 94 9.75 -3.88 32.48
C HIS A 94 9.03 -2.61 32.96
N GLN A 95 9.71 -1.80 33.77
CA GLN A 95 9.05 -0.73 34.52
C GLN A 95 9.99 0.48 34.72
N PRO A 96 9.83 1.57 33.94
CA PRO A 96 10.70 2.74 34.03
C PRO A 96 10.51 3.54 35.32
N ASN A 97 9.34 3.44 35.96
CA ASN A 97 9.05 4.03 37.26
C ASN A 97 7.92 3.21 37.94
N PRO A 98 7.69 3.36 39.26
CA PRO A 98 6.70 2.54 39.98
C PRO A 98 5.24 2.65 39.50
N VAL A 99 4.91 3.62 38.64
CA VAL A 99 3.53 3.95 38.25
C VAL A 99 3.20 3.49 36.83
N THR A 100 4.17 3.51 35.90
CA THR A 100 3.95 3.21 34.49
C THR A 100 4.77 2.01 34.02
N THR A 101 4.21 1.18 33.14
CA THR A 101 4.95 0.09 32.48
C THR A 101 5.87 0.63 31.38
N SER A 102 6.87 -0.15 30.97
CA SER A 102 7.75 0.22 29.85
C SER A 102 6.98 0.39 28.53
N PHE A 103 5.92 -0.41 28.32
CA PHE A 103 5.03 -0.25 27.18
C PHE A 103 4.37 1.14 27.18
N SER A 104 3.63 1.47 28.24
CA SER A 104 2.88 2.74 28.30
C SER A 104 3.79 3.97 28.28
N PHE A 105 4.98 3.87 28.88
CA PHE A 105 5.98 4.94 28.82
C PHE A 105 6.47 5.20 27.39
N ARG A 106 6.87 4.13 26.68
CA ARG A 106 7.39 4.25 25.31
C ARG A 106 6.29 4.65 24.33
N GLU A 107 5.08 4.14 24.50
CA GLU A 107 3.90 4.53 23.72
C GLU A 107 3.61 6.03 23.87
N ALA A 108 3.49 6.52 25.11
CA ALA A 108 3.22 7.94 25.36
C ALA A 108 4.36 8.84 24.87
N ALA A 109 5.62 8.46 25.11
CA ALA A 109 6.78 9.19 24.62
C ALA A 109 6.80 9.24 23.08
N GLN A 110 6.59 8.12 22.40
CA GLN A 110 6.59 8.08 20.94
C GLN A 110 5.44 8.94 20.38
N ALA A 111 4.26 8.88 20.99
CA ALA A 111 3.14 9.76 20.63
C ALA A 111 3.50 11.24 20.82
N SER A 112 4.20 11.60 21.91
CA SER A 112 4.70 12.97 22.13
C SER A 112 5.66 13.42 21.03
N VAL A 113 6.60 12.57 20.60
CA VAL A 113 7.51 12.92 19.48
C VAL A 113 6.74 13.15 18.19
N LEU A 114 5.74 12.32 17.89
CA LEU A 114 4.95 12.44 16.65
C LEU A 114 4.07 13.69 16.64
N LEU A 115 3.48 14.05 17.78
CA LEU A 115 2.57 15.20 17.90
C LEU A 115 3.31 16.54 18.06
N TYR A 116 4.31 16.59 18.93
CA TYR A 116 5.00 17.83 19.32
C TYR A 116 6.43 17.93 18.78
N GLY A 117 6.90 16.91 18.07
CA GLY A 117 8.27 16.82 17.55
C GLY A 117 9.29 16.33 18.57
N ASN A 118 8.93 16.28 19.85
CA ASN A 118 9.86 16.00 20.94
C ASN A 118 9.20 15.20 22.07
N ALA A 119 9.96 14.31 22.68
CA ALA A 119 9.61 13.68 23.94
C ALA A 119 10.73 13.87 24.96
N TYR A 120 10.33 14.10 26.20
CA TYR A 120 11.23 14.39 27.30
C TYR A 120 10.90 13.47 28.47
N ALA A 121 11.93 12.95 29.12
CA ALA A 121 11.79 12.29 30.41
C ALA A 121 12.86 12.80 31.37
N TYR A 122 12.44 13.12 32.60
CA TYR A 122 13.36 13.39 33.69
C TYR A 122 14.02 12.08 34.13
N ILE A 123 15.34 12.13 34.27
CA ILE A 123 16.17 11.01 34.71
C ILE A 123 16.38 11.15 36.23
N ASP A 124 15.79 10.23 36.99
CA ASP A 124 16.03 10.13 38.43
C ASP A 124 17.32 9.34 38.68
N TRP A 125 18.38 10.04 39.08
CA TRP A 125 19.69 9.44 39.34
C TRP A 125 19.79 8.92 40.78
N GLY A 126 20.30 7.70 40.93
CA GLY A 126 20.68 7.13 42.21
C GLY A 126 21.98 7.75 42.77
N PRO A 127 22.21 7.65 44.09
CA PRO A 127 23.45 8.13 44.72
C PRO A 127 24.70 7.37 44.24
N ASP A 128 24.51 6.20 43.65
CA ASP A 128 25.52 5.34 43.04
C ASP A 128 25.85 5.71 41.58
N GLY A 129 25.22 6.76 41.04
CA GLY A 129 25.47 7.25 39.68
C GLY A 129 24.73 6.48 38.58
N TYR A 130 23.87 5.53 38.95
CA TYR A 130 23.02 4.79 38.02
C TYR A 130 21.59 5.34 38.00
N VAL A 131 20.91 5.19 36.86
CA VAL A 131 19.51 5.58 36.70
C VAL A 131 18.63 4.73 37.63
N ARG A 132 17.76 5.38 38.40
CA ARG A 132 16.74 4.76 39.26
C ARG A 132 15.38 4.70 38.58
N GLY A 133 15.05 5.71 37.76
CA GLY A 133 13.79 5.73 37.03
C GLY A 133 13.71 6.86 36.00
N LEU A 134 12.70 6.76 35.15
CA LEU A 134 12.39 7.72 34.09
C LEU A 134 10.96 8.23 34.25
N TRP A 135 10.80 9.56 34.23
CA TRP A 135 9.51 10.22 34.40
C TRP A 135 9.20 11.08 33.18
N LEU A 136 8.12 10.75 32.45
CA LEU A 136 7.73 11.54 31.29
C LEU A 136 7.39 12.97 31.70
N LEU A 137 7.91 13.92 30.93
CA LEU A 137 7.58 15.33 31.04
C LEU A 137 6.65 15.70 29.90
N ASP A 138 5.60 16.46 30.21
CA ASP A 138 4.71 17.03 29.20
C ASP A 138 5.51 17.97 28.28
N PRO A 139 5.62 17.67 26.97
CA PRO A 139 6.42 18.47 26.05
C PRO A 139 5.90 19.90 25.88
N THR A 140 4.62 20.17 26.13
CA THR A 140 4.03 21.52 26.06
C THR A 140 4.50 22.43 27.19
N LYS A 141 5.01 21.82 28.27
CA LYS A 141 5.50 22.49 29.49
C LYS A 141 7.02 22.55 29.57
N VAL A 142 7.72 22.09 28.53
CA VAL A 142 9.19 22.08 28.45
C VAL A 142 9.67 23.21 27.54
N ILE A 143 10.68 23.93 28.01
CA ILE A 143 11.41 24.93 27.24
C ILE A 143 12.87 24.49 27.13
N VAL A 144 13.43 24.51 25.91
CA VAL A 144 14.81 24.11 25.66
C VAL A 144 15.69 25.35 25.55
N TYR A 145 16.71 25.43 26.40
CA TYR A 145 17.71 26.51 26.39
C TYR A 145 19.03 25.99 25.82
N GLY A 146 19.48 26.58 24.71
CA GLY A 146 20.83 26.39 24.21
C GLY A 146 21.73 27.56 24.62
N ALA A 147 22.75 27.30 25.44
CA ALA A 147 23.77 28.27 25.81
C ALA A 147 25.15 27.76 25.38
N ARG A 148 26.07 28.65 25.01
CA ARG A 148 27.47 28.24 24.83
C ARG A 148 28.22 28.52 26.12
N ASP A 149 28.99 27.54 26.60
CA ASP A 149 29.85 27.71 27.76
C ASP A 149 31.02 28.67 27.45
N SER A 150 31.85 28.97 28.45
CA SER A 150 33.02 29.85 28.31
C SER A 150 34.07 29.34 27.31
N LEU A 151 34.00 28.06 26.92
CA LEU A 151 34.84 27.40 25.92
C LEU A 151 34.14 27.29 24.56
N GLY A 152 32.96 27.90 24.40
CA GLY A 152 32.18 27.90 23.16
C GLY A 152 31.40 26.62 22.89
N ARG A 153 31.39 25.64 23.81
CA ARG A 153 30.66 24.38 23.68
C ARG A 153 29.18 24.61 23.95
N LEU A 154 28.32 24.07 23.07
CA LEU A 154 26.88 24.16 23.27
C LEU A 154 26.47 23.27 24.45
N GLN A 155 25.90 23.88 25.47
CA GLN A 155 25.18 23.24 26.55
C GLN A 155 23.69 23.44 26.36
N VAL A 156 22.95 22.34 26.42
CA VAL A 156 21.49 22.33 26.41
C VAL A 156 21.01 22.13 27.83
N SER A 157 20.07 22.95 28.25
CA SER A 157 19.37 22.83 29.54
C SER A 157 17.88 23.01 29.32
N TYR A 158 17.08 22.62 30.30
CA TYR A 158 15.63 22.55 30.16
C TYR A 158 14.94 23.36 31.26
N GLY A 159 13.85 24.03 30.91
CA GLY A 159 12.90 24.58 31.85
C GLY A 159 11.64 23.73 31.82
N TYR A 160 11.15 23.29 32.97
CA TYR A 160 9.88 22.58 33.08
C TYR A 160 8.91 23.35 33.97
N MET A 161 7.66 23.48 33.55
CA MET A 161 6.60 24.14 34.32
C MET A 161 5.65 23.09 34.91
N PRO A 162 5.85 22.63 36.15
CA PRO A 162 4.94 21.69 36.81
C PRO A 162 3.59 22.35 37.14
N ASP A 163 2.55 21.53 37.29
CA ASP A 163 1.20 22.01 37.61
C ASP A 163 1.17 22.75 38.95
N GLY A 164 0.74 24.02 38.92
CA GLY A 164 0.65 24.88 40.10
C GLY A 164 1.99 25.38 40.66
N GLY A 165 3.11 25.14 39.97
CA GLY A 165 4.46 25.54 40.38
C GLY A 165 5.11 26.60 39.49
N GLY A 166 6.24 27.14 39.94
CA GLY A 166 7.11 27.99 39.13
C GLY A 166 7.99 27.18 38.18
N MET A 167 8.61 27.84 37.20
CA MET A 167 9.53 27.20 36.27
C MET A 167 10.73 26.58 37.01
N VAL A 168 10.94 25.28 36.79
CA VAL A 168 12.06 24.50 37.33
C VAL A 168 13.12 24.37 36.25
N HIS A 169 14.37 24.70 36.57
CA HIS A 169 15.50 24.47 35.69
C HIS A 169 16.06 23.06 35.88
N ILE A 170 16.25 22.33 34.79
CA ILE A 170 16.75 20.96 34.76
C ILE A 170 18.00 20.93 33.87
N ASP A 171 19.08 20.36 34.38
CA ASP A 171 20.32 20.22 33.61
C ASP A 171 20.12 19.24 32.44
N GLY A 172 20.81 19.47 31.32
CA GLY A 172 20.67 18.61 30.16
C GLY A 172 21.14 17.16 30.37
N LYS A 173 21.94 16.88 31.40
CA LYS A 173 22.31 15.51 31.79
C LYS A 173 21.17 14.76 32.49
N ASP A 174 20.20 15.49 33.05
CA ASP A 174 19.09 14.94 33.84
C ASP A 174 17.81 14.79 32.98
N VAL A 175 17.91 14.99 31.67
CA VAL A 175 16.80 14.85 30.71
C VAL A 175 17.18 13.89 29.59
N LEU A 176 16.38 12.84 29.45
CA LEU A 176 16.32 12.02 28.25
C LEU A 176 15.44 12.75 27.24
N HIS A 177 16.05 13.28 26.19
CA HIS A 177 15.35 13.95 25.09
C HIS A 177 15.43 13.11 23.83
N ILE A 178 14.26 12.80 23.26
CA ILE A 178 14.12 12.09 22.01
C ILE A 178 13.52 13.06 20.98
N PRO A 179 14.36 13.62 20.09
CA PRO A 179 13.88 14.52 19.03
C PRO A 179 13.41 13.73 17.80
N GLY A 180 12.35 14.23 17.17
CA GLY A 180 11.92 13.86 15.82
C GLY A 180 12.83 14.43 14.73
N LEU A 181 12.32 14.60 13.52
CA LEU A 181 13.05 15.26 12.44
C LEU A 181 13.46 16.67 12.88
N SER A 182 14.76 16.97 12.93
CA SER A 182 15.27 18.26 13.42
C SER A 182 16.03 19.00 12.32
N PHE A 183 15.87 20.32 12.26
CA PHE A 183 16.59 21.21 11.34
C PHE A 183 17.74 21.97 12.02
N ASP A 184 17.71 22.08 13.35
CA ASP A 184 18.78 22.70 14.15
C ASP A 184 19.67 21.68 14.87
N GLY A 185 19.33 20.39 14.77
CA GLY A 185 20.03 19.28 15.42
C GLY A 185 19.76 19.14 16.91
N ILE A 186 18.86 19.96 17.47
CA ILE A 186 18.55 19.99 18.92
C ILE A 186 17.09 19.63 19.12
N CYS A 187 16.16 20.40 18.56
CA CYS A 187 14.73 20.19 18.72
C CYS A 187 14.14 19.57 17.46
N GLY A 188 13.30 18.55 17.64
CA GLY A 188 12.50 18.00 16.56
C GLY A 188 11.37 18.94 16.16
N ALA A 189 11.04 18.92 14.87
CA ALA A 189 9.90 19.56 14.27
C ALA A 189 8.64 18.71 14.48
N SER A 190 7.53 19.37 14.86
CA SER A 190 6.22 18.73 14.96
C SER A 190 5.69 18.40 13.56
N VAL A 191 5.37 17.13 13.31
CA VAL A 191 4.72 16.70 12.06
C VAL A 191 3.38 17.42 11.88
N ILE A 192 2.63 17.62 12.98
CA ILE A 192 1.35 18.33 12.98
C ILE A 192 1.51 19.78 12.52
N GLN A 193 2.55 20.48 12.98
CA GLN A 193 2.78 21.87 12.61
C GLN A 193 3.11 22.01 11.11
N TYR A 194 3.88 21.08 10.55
CA TYR A 194 4.23 21.08 9.13
C TYR A 194 3.06 20.61 8.24
N ALA A 195 2.28 19.65 8.70
CA ALA A 195 1.09 19.13 7.99
C ALA A 195 -0.19 19.92 8.29
N ARG A 196 -0.10 21.08 8.95
CA ARG A 196 -1.27 21.82 9.46
C ARG A 196 -2.28 22.22 8.39
N GLU A 197 -1.83 22.53 7.17
CA GLU A 197 -2.74 22.91 6.08
C GLU A 197 -3.55 21.71 5.59
N SER A 198 -2.91 20.55 5.38
CA SER A 198 -3.56 19.31 4.97
C SER A 198 -4.53 18.79 6.05
N ILE A 199 -4.10 18.82 7.32
CA ILE A 199 -4.97 18.46 8.46
C ILE A 199 -6.13 19.46 8.62
N GLY A 200 -5.86 20.75 8.43
CA GLY A 200 -6.87 21.81 8.48
C GLY A 200 -7.90 21.70 7.37
N LEU A 201 -7.48 21.24 6.18
CA LEU A 201 -8.38 20.88 5.09
C LEU A 201 -9.25 19.69 5.48
N ALA A 202 -8.66 18.60 5.97
CA ALA A 202 -9.41 17.42 6.41
C ALA A 202 -10.44 17.74 7.51
N LEU A 203 -10.10 18.60 8.46
CA LEU A 203 -11.02 19.07 9.50
C LEU A 203 -12.16 19.91 8.91
N ALA A 204 -11.86 20.81 7.96
CA ALA A 204 -12.86 21.63 7.28
C ALA A 204 -13.80 20.79 6.42
N THR A 205 -13.27 19.85 5.63
CA THR A 205 -14.02 18.90 4.81
C THR A 205 -14.94 18.04 5.68
N ARG A 206 -14.44 17.56 6.82
CA ARG A 206 -15.23 16.80 7.81
C ARG A 206 -16.36 17.65 8.41
N GLU A 207 -16.07 18.88 8.81
CA GLU A 207 -17.06 19.80 9.38
C GLU A 207 -18.14 20.16 8.35
N PHE A 208 -17.74 20.43 7.10
CA PHE A 208 -18.65 20.65 5.99
C PHE A 208 -19.59 19.46 5.79
N GLY A 209 -19.04 18.24 5.69
CA GLY A 209 -19.84 17.02 5.57
C GLY A 209 -20.78 16.82 6.76
N GLY A 210 -20.28 17.00 7.98
CA GLY A 210 -21.07 16.90 9.20
C GLY A 210 -22.25 17.88 9.23
N ARG A 211 -22.03 19.15 8.90
CA ARG A 211 -23.08 20.17 8.80
C ARG A 211 -24.05 19.91 7.65
N TYR A 212 -23.53 19.48 6.51
CA TYR A 212 -24.35 19.14 5.35
C TYR A 212 -25.34 18.02 5.69
N PHE A 213 -24.86 16.91 6.28
CA PHE A 213 -25.73 15.82 6.71
C PHE A 213 -26.60 16.15 7.93
N ALA A 214 -26.11 16.98 8.87
CA ALA A 214 -26.92 17.46 10.00
C ALA A 214 -28.11 18.33 9.53
N ASN A 215 -27.92 19.07 8.44
CA ASN A 215 -28.98 19.80 7.73
C ASN A 215 -29.66 18.93 6.67
N ASP A 216 -29.62 17.61 6.83
CA ASP A 216 -30.33 16.66 6.00
C ASP A 216 -29.96 16.63 4.51
N ALA A 217 -28.71 16.97 4.19
CA ALA A 217 -28.24 17.14 2.83
C ALA A 217 -29.06 18.18 2.02
N MET A 218 -29.80 19.06 2.72
CA MET A 218 -30.58 20.09 2.06
C MET A 218 -29.64 21.14 1.44
N PRO A 219 -29.75 21.39 0.12
CA PRO A 219 -28.94 22.41 -0.55
C PRO A 219 -29.25 23.81 -0.01
N GLY A 220 -28.33 24.75 -0.23
CA GLY A 220 -28.58 26.16 0.05
C GLY A 220 -29.84 26.65 -0.68
N VAL A 221 -30.65 27.45 0.00
CA VAL A 221 -31.94 27.93 -0.52
C VAL A 221 -31.87 29.42 -0.78
N VAL A 222 -32.41 29.83 -1.92
CA VAL A 222 -32.68 31.24 -2.24
C VAL A 222 -34.17 31.41 -2.45
N VAL A 223 -34.78 32.27 -1.63
CA VAL A 223 -36.17 32.68 -1.79
C VAL A 223 -36.20 33.96 -2.61
N PHE A 224 -36.82 33.90 -3.77
CA PHE A 224 -37.06 35.06 -4.61
C PHE A 224 -38.41 35.67 -4.25
N VAL A 225 -38.39 36.94 -3.86
CA VAL A 225 -39.58 37.70 -3.48
C VAL A 225 -39.74 38.88 -4.45
N PRO A 226 -40.91 39.04 -5.12
CA PRO A 226 -41.12 40.04 -6.16
C PRO A 226 -41.31 41.47 -5.61
N ARG A 227 -41.05 41.70 -4.31
CA ARG A 227 -41.10 43.00 -3.64
C ARG A 227 -39.91 43.20 -2.72
N ARG A 228 -39.59 44.45 -2.39
CA ARG A 228 -38.56 44.78 -1.40
C ARG A 228 -39.10 44.50 0.02
N LEU A 229 -38.39 43.67 0.77
CA LEU A 229 -38.66 43.41 2.18
C LEU A 229 -37.85 44.36 3.07
N THR A 230 -38.42 44.76 4.20
CA THR A 230 -37.73 45.40 5.32
C THR A 230 -36.79 44.40 6.02
N GLU A 231 -35.81 44.86 6.80
CA GLU A 231 -34.90 43.95 7.53
C GLU A 231 -35.63 43.10 8.57
N GLU A 232 -36.68 43.64 9.19
CA GLU A 232 -37.55 42.93 10.12
C GLU A 232 -38.32 41.78 9.44
N GLU A 233 -38.91 42.04 8.26
CA GLU A 233 -39.59 41.01 7.47
C GLU A 233 -38.62 39.92 6.98
N LYS A 234 -37.38 40.29 6.59
CA LYS A 234 -36.37 39.31 6.18
C LYS A 234 -35.99 38.36 7.31
N GLU A 235 -35.83 38.87 8.53
CA GLU A 235 -35.47 38.02 9.67
C GLU A 235 -36.64 37.15 10.11
N ALA A 236 -37.88 37.66 10.05
CA ALA A 236 -39.08 36.86 10.30
C ALA A 236 -39.19 35.66 9.33
N VAL A 237 -38.93 35.88 8.04
CA VAL A 237 -38.92 34.80 7.03
C VAL A 237 -37.80 33.79 7.28
N ARG A 238 -36.59 34.24 7.66
CA ARG A 238 -35.48 33.34 8.02
C ARG A 238 -35.81 32.50 9.25
N GLU A 239 -36.41 33.10 10.28
CA GLU A 239 -36.81 32.38 11.49
C GLU A 239 -37.90 31.35 11.21
N GLU A 240 -38.92 31.71 10.43
CA GLU A 240 -39.99 30.78 10.07
C GLU A 240 -39.44 29.61 9.25
N PHE A 241 -38.53 29.88 8.32
CA PHE A 241 -37.84 28.85 7.54
C PHE A 241 -37.00 27.93 8.43
N ARG A 242 -36.19 28.46 9.35
CA ARG A 242 -35.43 27.64 10.32
C ARG A 242 -36.37 26.81 11.20
N LYS A 243 -37.48 27.38 11.67
CA LYS A 243 -38.46 26.66 12.50
C LYS A 243 -39.10 25.50 11.74
N LYS A 244 -39.47 25.67 10.48
CA LYS A 244 -40.18 24.64 9.71
C LYS A 244 -39.25 23.59 9.09
N TYR A 245 -38.03 23.95 8.71
CA TYR A 245 -37.18 23.10 7.86
C TYR A 245 -35.83 22.69 8.48
N GLN A 246 -35.46 23.23 9.66
CA GLN A 246 -34.23 22.82 10.34
C GLN A 246 -34.51 21.72 11.37
N GLY A 247 -33.90 20.55 11.20
CA GLY A 247 -33.96 19.42 12.14
C GLY A 247 -34.44 18.11 11.49
N VAL A 248 -33.92 16.98 11.98
CA VAL A 248 -34.12 15.63 11.41
C VAL A 248 -35.60 15.21 11.36
N GLU A 249 -36.42 15.73 12.28
CA GLU A 249 -37.82 15.34 12.43
C GLU A 249 -38.82 16.11 11.53
N ARG A 250 -38.41 17.20 10.86
CA ARG A 250 -39.35 18.15 10.20
C ARG A 250 -39.41 18.06 8.65
N LYS A 251 -38.93 16.97 8.07
CA LYS A 251 -38.74 16.79 6.60
C LYS A 251 -39.99 16.84 5.71
N PHE A 252 -41.19 16.72 6.26
CA PHE A 252 -42.42 16.54 5.46
C PHE A 252 -43.44 17.66 5.63
N GLU A 253 -43.04 18.79 6.22
CA GLU A 253 -43.93 19.95 6.31
C GLU A 253 -44.09 20.62 4.93
N LEU A 254 -45.33 20.65 4.45
CA LEU A 254 -45.70 21.26 3.17
C LEU A 254 -45.32 22.74 3.15
N ALA A 255 -44.45 23.13 2.21
CA ALA A 255 -44.09 24.51 1.96
C ALA A 255 -45.23 25.24 1.25
N ILE A 256 -45.94 26.10 1.98
CA ILE A 256 -46.94 26.99 1.41
C ILE A 256 -46.27 28.35 1.18
N LEU A 257 -46.20 28.77 -0.09
CA LEU A 257 -45.64 30.04 -0.50
C LEU A 257 -46.75 31.04 -0.83
N GLU A 258 -46.57 32.30 -0.45
CA GLU A 258 -47.45 33.37 -0.88
C GLU A 258 -47.35 33.61 -2.40
N ALA A 259 -48.42 34.12 -3.00
CA ALA A 259 -48.49 34.32 -4.44
C ALA A 259 -47.31 35.16 -4.98
N GLY A 260 -46.52 34.56 -5.88
CA GLY A 260 -45.38 35.19 -6.53
C GLY A 260 -44.02 34.95 -5.87
N TRP A 261 -43.96 34.27 -4.73
CA TRP A 261 -42.69 33.83 -4.14
C TRP A 261 -42.18 32.58 -4.88
N ASP A 262 -40.89 32.54 -5.17
CA ASP A 262 -40.24 31.42 -5.85
C ASP A 262 -39.10 30.86 -5.00
N PHE A 263 -38.97 29.53 -4.97
CA PHE A 263 -38.03 28.81 -4.13
C PHE A 263 -37.01 28.11 -5.01
N LYS A 264 -35.77 28.59 -4.97
CA LYS A 264 -34.68 28.01 -5.75
C LYS A 264 -33.65 27.37 -4.83
N THR A 265 -33.49 26.07 -4.97
CA THR A 265 -32.36 25.35 -4.37
C THR A 265 -31.12 25.59 -5.22
N ILE A 266 -29.98 25.84 -4.58
CA ILE A 266 -28.66 25.82 -5.20
C ILE A 266 -28.12 24.40 -4.99
N PRO A 267 -28.30 23.48 -5.96
CA PRO A 267 -27.80 22.11 -5.81
C PRO A 267 -26.28 22.15 -5.65
N MET A 268 -25.79 21.39 -4.67
CA MET A 268 -24.37 21.14 -4.50
C MET A 268 -24.14 19.63 -4.68
N PRO A 269 -24.02 19.16 -5.93
CA PRO A 269 -23.70 17.76 -6.19
C PRO A 269 -22.32 17.45 -5.59
N LEU A 270 -22.30 16.66 -4.51
CA LEU A 270 -21.06 16.21 -3.87
C LEU A 270 -20.22 15.31 -4.79
N GLU A 271 -20.85 14.71 -5.80
CA GLU A 271 -20.21 13.93 -6.86
C GLU A 271 -19.38 14.82 -7.80
N ASP A 272 -19.94 15.93 -8.28
CA ASP A 272 -19.22 16.90 -9.12
C ASP A 272 -18.09 17.60 -8.34
N ALA A 273 -18.26 17.76 -7.02
CA ALA A 273 -17.26 18.30 -6.12
C ALA A 273 -16.18 17.27 -5.71
N GLN A 274 -16.27 16.01 -6.20
CA GLN A 274 -15.37 14.91 -5.87
C GLN A 274 -15.14 14.74 -4.35
N PHE A 275 -16.18 14.96 -3.55
CA PHE A 275 -16.06 15.06 -2.09
C PHE A 275 -15.53 13.77 -1.43
N VAL A 276 -15.88 12.61 -1.97
CA VAL A 276 -15.40 11.32 -1.45
C VAL A 276 -13.93 11.11 -1.81
N GLU A 277 -13.55 11.44 -3.04
CA GLU A 277 -12.18 11.28 -3.53
C GLU A 277 -11.21 12.25 -2.85
N SER A 278 -11.62 13.50 -2.59
CA SER A 278 -10.81 14.43 -1.80
C SER A 278 -10.54 13.90 -0.39
N ARG A 279 -11.54 13.30 0.26
CA ARG A 279 -11.35 12.66 1.58
C ARG A 279 -10.45 11.43 1.54
N LYS A 280 -10.45 10.65 0.46
CA LYS A 280 -9.50 9.55 0.28
C LYS A 280 -8.08 10.08 0.13
N PHE A 281 -7.89 11.07 -0.74
CA PHE A 281 -6.60 11.71 -0.94
C PHE A 281 -6.03 12.34 0.34
N GLU A 282 -6.88 12.99 1.15
CA GLU A 282 -6.49 13.53 2.47
C GLU A 282 -5.91 12.46 3.39
N VAL A 283 -6.48 11.23 3.39
CA VAL A 283 -5.95 10.11 4.18
C VAL A 283 -4.56 9.72 3.71
N GLU A 284 -4.35 9.65 2.39
CA GLU A 284 -3.05 9.31 1.81
C GLU A 284 -1.97 10.36 2.09
N GLU A 285 -2.33 11.64 1.96
CA GLU A 285 -1.42 12.75 2.24
C GLU A 285 -0.97 12.73 3.71
N ILE A 286 -1.91 12.53 4.64
CA ILE A 286 -1.59 12.43 6.08
C ILE A 286 -0.70 11.22 6.35
N ALA A 287 -1.03 10.04 5.81
CA ALA A 287 -0.25 8.82 6.00
C ALA A 287 1.20 8.98 5.53
N ARG A 288 1.40 9.68 4.40
CA ARG A 288 2.72 10.00 3.84
C ARG A 288 3.56 10.85 4.79
N MET A 289 2.96 11.83 5.46
CA MET A 289 3.67 12.69 6.43
C MET A 289 4.22 11.92 7.63
N PHE A 290 3.56 10.82 8.03
CA PHE A 290 4.02 9.94 9.10
C PHE A 290 4.88 8.77 8.61
N ARG A 291 5.09 8.63 7.28
CA ARG A 291 5.73 7.46 6.67
C ARG A 291 5.04 6.13 7.05
N VAL A 292 3.71 6.15 7.20
CA VAL A 292 2.91 4.96 7.54
C VAL A 292 2.21 4.45 6.28
N PRO A 293 2.44 3.19 5.86
CA PRO A 293 1.73 2.61 4.74
C PRO A 293 0.21 2.49 4.97
N LEU A 294 -0.57 2.64 3.91
CA LEU A 294 -2.04 2.72 3.97
C LEU A 294 -2.69 1.45 4.55
N HIS A 295 -2.11 0.28 4.31
CA HIS A 295 -2.63 -0.99 4.85
C HIS A 295 -2.55 -1.06 6.38
N LYS A 296 -1.61 -0.35 7.02
CA LYS A 296 -1.48 -0.30 8.48
C LYS A 296 -2.58 0.52 9.16
N ILE A 297 -3.18 1.46 8.43
CA ILE A 297 -4.29 2.29 8.91
C ILE A 297 -5.66 1.81 8.38
N GLY A 298 -5.70 0.62 7.75
CA GLY A 298 -6.95 0.00 7.28
C GLY A 298 -7.46 0.50 5.93
N HIS A 299 -6.63 1.23 5.17
CA HIS A 299 -6.98 1.71 3.83
C HIS A 299 -6.38 0.77 2.76
N LEU A 300 -7.21 -0.11 2.18
CA LEU A 300 -6.80 -1.26 1.37
C LEU A 300 -7.28 -1.21 -0.11
N GLU A 301 -7.76 -0.06 -0.59
CA GLU A 301 -8.47 0.07 -1.88
C GLU A 301 -7.65 -0.45 -3.09
N HIS A 302 -6.32 -0.35 -3.04
CA HIS A 302 -5.40 -0.82 -4.09
C HIS A 302 -4.43 -1.92 -3.62
N ALA A 303 -4.67 -2.54 -2.45
CA ALA A 303 -3.73 -3.47 -1.85
C ALA A 303 -4.03 -4.93 -2.24
N THR A 304 -3.03 -5.62 -2.79
CA THR A 304 -3.04 -7.09 -2.99
C THR A 304 -2.19 -7.77 -1.91
N TYR A 305 -2.49 -9.03 -1.56
CA TYR A 305 -1.81 -9.75 -0.46
C TYR A 305 -0.27 -9.75 -0.56
N SER A 306 0.29 -9.99 -1.75
CA SER A 306 1.75 -9.97 -1.96
C SER A 306 2.35 -8.57 -1.83
N ASN A 307 1.59 -7.54 -2.20
CA ASN A 307 2.01 -6.14 -2.02
C ASN A 307 2.00 -5.77 -0.53
N ILE A 308 1.03 -6.28 0.24
CA ILE A 308 0.92 -6.03 1.70
C ILE A 308 2.10 -6.61 2.47
N GLU A 309 2.59 -7.80 2.12
CA GLU A 309 3.76 -8.40 2.77
C GLU A 309 5.01 -7.55 2.55
N MET A 310 5.29 -7.17 1.30
CA MET A 310 6.41 -6.28 0.95
C MET A 310 6.29 -4.92 1.64
N GLN A 311 5.11 -4.29 1.60
CA GLN A 311 4.88 -3.01 2.30
C GLN A 311 4.98 -3.14 3.82
N SER A 312 4.70 -4.32 4.38
CA SER A 312 4.87 -4.57 5.82
C SER A 312 6.34 -4.68 6.20
N ILE A 313 7.18 -5.26 5.34
CA ILE A 313 8.63 -5.28 5.52
C ILE A 313 9.18 -3.86 5.39
N GLU A 314 8.79 -3.13 4.33
CA GLU A 314 9.19 -1.74 4.11
C GLU A 314 8.82 -0.87 5.32
N TYR A 315 7.60 -0.99 5.86
CA TYR A 315 7.23 -0.29 7.09
C TYR A 315 8.21 -0.53 8.26
N VAL A 316 8.66 -1.78 8.46
CA VAL A 316 9.57 -2.12 9.54
C VAL A 316 10.95 -1.51 9.30
N THR A 317 11.52 -1.68 8.11
CA THR A 317 12.89 -1.21 7.78
C THR A 317 12.96 0.30 7.66
N ASP A 318 11.94 0.93 7.10
CA ASP A 318 12.01 2.32 6.69
C ASP A 318 11.40 3.24 7.74
N ALA A 319 10.22 2.91 8.26
CA ALA A 319 9.53 3.76 9.23
C ALA A 319 9.96 3.42 10.67
N LEU A 320 9.79 2.16 11.09
CA LEU A 320 9.90 1.80 12.50
C LEU A 320 11.35 1.69 12.98
N GLU A 321 12.24 1.11 12.19
CA GLU A 321 13.67 0.99 12.52
C GLU A 321 14.31 2.37 12.72
N SER A 322 13.95 3.35 11.90
CA SER A 322 14.40 4.75 12.06
C SER A 322 14.05 5.32 13.45
N TRP A 323 12.88 4.97 14.00
CA TRP A 323 12.49 5.37 15.35
C TRP A 323 13.23 4.56 16.42
N CYS A 324 13.40 3.25 16.22
CA CYS A 324 14.16 2.39 17.13
C CYS A 324 15.58 2.91 17.32
N VAL A 325 16.28 3.22 16.24
CA VAL A 325 17.65 3.76 16.27
C VAL A 325 17.71 5.09 17.02
N ARG A 326 16.73 5.99 16.83
CA ARG A 326 16.68 7.27 17.58
C ARG A 326 16.59 7.05 19.09
N TRP A 327 15.73 6.12 19.50
CA TRP A 327 15.59 5.73 20.90
C TRP A 327 16.86 5.09 21.45
N GLU A 328 17.44 4.12 20.73
CA GLU A 328 18.68 3.43 21.12
C GLU A 328 19.82 4.41 21.33
N GLN A 329 20.01 5.35 20.40
CA GLN A 329 21.06 6.36 20.49
C GLN A 329 20.81 7.37 21.61
N ALA A 330 19.56 7.77 21.85
CA ALA A 330 19.21 8.65 22.96
C ALA A 330 19.48 7.97 24.32
N ILE A 331 19.08 6.70 24.46
CA ILE A 331 19.33 5.89 25.65
C ILE A 331 20.83 5.69 25.86
N TRP A 332 21.56 5.27 24.81
CA TRP A 332 23.00 5.04 24.88
C TRP A 332 23.74 6.32 25.29
N SER A 333 23.34 7.47 24.76
CA SER A 333 23.97 8.76 25.04
C SER A 333 23.73 9.26 26.47
N LYS A 334 22.51 9.09 27.01
CA LYS A 334 22.04 9.73 28.26
C LYS A 334 21.97 8.82 29.48
N LEU A 335 21.63 7.54 29.31
CA LEU A 335 21.33 6.64 30.44
C LEU A 335 22.50 5.73 30.82
N LEU A 336 23.51 5.60 29.95
CA LEU A 336 24.72 4.84 30.23
C LEU A 336 25.85 5.75 30.70
N THR A 337 26.62 5.27 31.67
CA THR A 337 27.86 5.95 32.11
C THR A 337 28.95 5.83 31.03
N GLU A 338 29.99 6.65 31.10
CA GLU A 338 31.11 6.59 30.13
C GLU A 338 31.88 5.25 30.17
N GLU A 339 31.83 4.53 31.28
CA GLU A 339 32.37 3.17 31.38
C GLU A 339 31.41 2.16 30.75
N ASP A 340 30.12 2.24 31.06
CA ASP A 340 29.12 1.32 30.52
C ASP A 340 29.02 1.44 28.99
N LYS A 341 29.15 2.64 28.42
CA LYS A 341 29.11 2.86 26.96
C LYS A 341 30.12 2.03 26.17
N LYS A 342 31.23 1.61 26.79
CA LYS A 342 32.26 0.78 26.15
C LYS A 342 31.83 -0.68 26.00
N GLN A 343 30.95 -1.14 26.89
CA GLN A 343 30.60 -2.55 27.02
C GLN A 343 29.12 -2.83 26.70
N TYR A 344 28.23 -1.91 27.03
CA TYR A 344 26.79 -2.08 26.94
C TYR A 344 26.17 -1.21 25.84
N TYR A 345 25.12 -1.72 25.21
CA TYR A 345 24.31 -0.95 24.25
C TYR A 345 22.85 -1.41 24.25
N PRO A 346 21.89 -0.47 24.19
CA PRO A 346 20.47 -0.80 24.01
C PRO A 346 20.20 -1.21 22.57
N GLN A 347 19.32 -2.18 22.36
CA GLN A 347 18.81 -2.53 21.02
C GLN A 347 17.38 -3.07 21.08
N PHE A 348 16.54 -2.63 20.14
CA PHE A 348 15.22 -3.21 19.88
C PHE A 348 15.34 -4.49 19.04
N SER A 349 14.58 -5.52 19.41
CA SER A 349 14.46 -6.73 18.59
C SER A 349 13.30 -6.59 17.61
N LEU A 350 13.61 -6.32 16.34
CA LEU A 350 12.65 -6.23 15.24
C LEU A 350 12.17 -7.61 14.75
N ASP A 351 12.85 -8.68 15.17
CA ASP A 351 12.56 -10.06 14.75
C ASP A 351 11.12 -10.47 15.03
N ALA A 352 10.48 -9.88 16.05
CA ALA A 352 9.09 -10.12 16.40
C ALA A 352 8.08 -9.65 15.33
N LEU A 353 8.41 -8.59 14.59
CA LEU A 353 7.54 -8.02 13.55
C LEU A 353 7.71 -8.72 12.20
N ILE A 354 8.91 -9.25 11.93
CA ILE A 354 9.25 -9.96 10.69
C ILE A 354 8.78 -11.43 10.73
N ARG A 355 8.17 -11.90 11.83
CA ARG A 355 7.69 -13.30 11.99
C ARG A 355 6.59 -13.73 11.01
N GLY A 356 6.18 -12.88 10.07
CA GLY A 356 5.18 -13.18 9.05
C GLY A 356 5.61 -14.37 8.17
N ASP A 357 4.69 -15.32 8.05
CA ASP A 357 4.83 -16.66 7.46
C ASP A 357 5.65 -17.69 8.28
N THR A 358 4.93 -18.69 8.82
CA THR A 358 5.52 -19.80 9.58
C THR A 358 6.35 -20.70 8.66
N GLU A 359 5.94 -20.86 7.40
CA GLU A 359 6.62 -21.74 6.46
C GLU A 359 7.99 -21.19 6.08
N SER A 360 8.06 -19.93 5.64
CA SER A 360 9.33 -19.24 5.32
C SER A 360 10.27 -19.21 6.52
N ARG A 361 9.75 -18.96 7.73
CA ARG A 361 10.54 -18.94 8.97
C ARG A 361 11.11 -20.30 9.32
N TYR A 362 10.31 -21.37 9.27
CA TYR A 362 10.77 -22.73 9.58
C TYR A 362 11.73 -23.24 8.50
N ASN A 363 11.52 -22.86 7.24
CA ASN A 363 12.47 -23.11 6.15
C ASN A 363 13.80 -22.38 6.38
N ALA A 364 13.78 -21.13 6.84
CA ALA A 364 14.98 -20.38 7.19
C ALA A 364 15.74 -21.03 8.36
N TYR A 365 15.05 -21.42 9.43
CA TYR A 365 15.66 -22.16 10.55
C TYR A 365 16.24 -23.50 10.11
N SER A 366 15.53 -24.26 9.28
CA SER A 366 16.04 -25.53 8.73
C SER A 366 17.34 -25.30 7.96
N ARG A 367 17.39 -24.27 7.11
CA ARG A 367 18.61 -23.89 6.38
C ARG A 367 19.73 -23.46 7.32
N ALA A 368 19.45 -22.66 8.34
CA ALA A 368 20.43 -22.18 9.31
C ALA A 368 21.05 -23.31 10.15
N ILE A 369 20.24 -24.31 10.56
CA ILE A 369 20.71 -25.52 11.25
C ILE A 369 21.55 -26.37 10.29
N LEU A 370 21.08 -26.58 9.05
CA LEU A 370 21.80 -27.38 8.04
C LEU A 370 23.11 -26.74 7.59
N SER A 371 23.24 -25.41 7.62
CA SER A 371 24.47 -24.70 7.31
C SER A 371 25.43 -24.61 8.49
N GLY A 372 25.03 -25.09 9.67
CA GLY A 372 25.82 -25.02 10.89
C GLY A 372 25.95 -23.61 11.50
N PHE A 373 25.07 -22.68 11.13
CA PHE A 373 25.08 -21.30 11.66
C PHE A 373 24.25 -21.17 12.95
N MET A 374 23.21 -22.01 13.12
CA MET A 374 22.41 -22.06 14.34
C MET A 374 22.30 -23.47 14.89
N THR A 375 22.16 -23.56 16.21
CA THR A 375 21.85 -24.81 16.92
C THR A 375 20.33 -24.99 17.05
N PRO A 376 19.84 -26.25 17.18
CA PRO A 376 18.44 -26.50 17.51
C PRO A 376 17.95 -25.79 18.78
N ASN A 377 18.79 -25.59 19.80
CA ASN A 377 18.40 -24.90 21.03
C ASN A 377 18.27 -23.38 20.86
N GLU A 378 19.09 -22.74 20.03
CA GLU A 378 18.92 -21.33 19.68
C GLU A 378 17.58 -21.10 18.97
N VAL A 379 17.20 -21.97 18.03
CA VAL A 379 15.88 -21.91 17.37
C VAL A 379 14.75 -22.13 18.37
N ARG A 380 14.93 -23.02 19.34
CA ARG A 380 13.93 -23.25 20.40
C ARG A 380 13.78 -22.04 21.31
N GLU A 381 14.88 -21.36 21.66
CA GLU A 381 14.82 -20.11 22.41
C GLU A 381 14.05 -19.04 21.64
N LEU A 382 14.31 -18.88 20.33
CA LEU A 382 13.57 -17.95 19.46
C LEU A 382 12.07 -18.25 19.39
N GLU A 383 11.69 -19.53 19.44
CA GLU A 383 10.31 -20.01 19.47
C GLU A 383 9.72 -20.11 20.90
N ASN A 384 10.41 -19.56 21.92
CA ASN A 384 10.03 -19.62 23.34
C ASN A 384 9.78 -21.05 23.85
N ARG A 385 10.63 -22.00 23.45
CA ARG A 385 10.59 -23.41 23.86
C ARG A 385 11.81 -23.75 24.71
N ASN A 386 11.60 -24.59 25.71
CA ASN A 386 12.69 -25.08 26.57
C ASN A 386 13.77 -25.81 25.75
N PRO A 387 15.06 -25.63 26.07
CA PRO A 387 16.16 -26.32 25.39
C PRO A 387 16.05 -27.84 25.56
N LEU A 388 16.59 -28.59 24.60
CA LEU A 388 16.70 -30.05 24.65
C LEU A 388 18.14 -30.48 24.94
N PRO A 389 18.36 -31.58 25.68
CA PRO A 389 19.68 -32.17 25.86
C PRO A 389 20.31 -32.54 24.50
N GLY A 390 21.52 -32.08 24.25
CA GLY A 390 22.22 -32.29 22.96
C GLY A 390 21.82 -31.32 21.84
N GLY A 391 20.91 -30.38 22.10
CA GLY A 391 20.44 -29.38 21.13
C GLY A 391 21.39 -28.21 20.87
N ASP A 392 22.51 -28.11 21.60
CA ASP A 392 23.55 -27.08 21.41
C ASP A 392 24.66 -27.54 20.44
N THR A 393 24.54 -28.74 19.87
CA THR A 393 25.53 -29.28 18.94
C THR A 393 25.26 -28.76 17.53
N VAL A 394 26.27 -28.17 16.90
CA VAL A 394 26.23 -27.75 15.50
C VAL A 394 26.38 -28.97 14.59
N TRP A 395 25.41 -29.20 13.72
CA TRP A 395 25.42 -30.33 12.78
C TRP A 395 25.91 -29.85 11.41
N MET A 396 26.98 -30.45 10.89
CA MET A 396 27.48 -30.17 9.53
C MET A 396 27.14 -31.33 8.59
N PRO A 397 26.59 -31.05 7.39
CA PRO A 397 26.39 -32.07 6.37
C PRO A 397 27.73 -32.70 5.96
N VAL A 398 27.76 -34.04 5.94
CA VAL A 398 28.97 -34.87 5.68
C VAL A 398 29.62 -34.62 4.30
N ASN A 399 28.95 -33.89 3.41
CA ASN A 399 29.38 -33.67 2.02
C ASN A 399 30.15 -32.34 1.78
N MET A 400 30.65 -31.66 2.83
CA MET A 400 31.48 -30.46 2.64
C MET A 400 32.99 -30.80 2.67
N THR A 401 33.60 -30.88 1.49
CA THR A 401 35.07 -30.98 1.33
C THR A 401 35.66 -29.57 1.13
N PRO A 402 36.80 -29.22 1.73
CA PRO A 402 37.44 -27.91 1.51
C PRO A 402 37.73 -27.66 0.03
N ALA A 403 37.57 -26.41 -0.42
CA ALA A 403 37.85 -25.95 -1.78
C ALA A 403 39.35 -26.05 -2.10
N GLY A 404 39.80 -27.26 -2.44
CA GLY A 404 41.20 -27.58 -2.72
C GLY A 404 41.48 -29.07 -2.95
N GLN A 405 40.52 -29.97 -2.68
CA GLN A 405 40.70 -31.43 -2.84
C GLN A 405 39.53 -32.12 -3.58
N ALA A 406 39.02 -31.51 -4.66
CA ALA A 406 38.02 -32.17 -5.50
C ALA A 406 38.69 -33.14 -6.49
N GLY A 407 39.09 -34.32 -6.00
CA GLY A 407 39.38 -35.49 -6.83
C GLY A 407 38.08 -36.17 -7.23
N GLY A 408 37.81 -36.25 -8.53
CA GLY A 408 36.53 -36.67 -9.08
C GLY A 408 36.04 -38.03 -8.59
N THR A 409 34.80 -38.05 -8.10
CA THR A 409 33.93 -39.22 -8.16
C THR A 409 32.50 -38.74 -8.43
N GLU A 410 31.89 -39.29 -9.47
CA GLU A 410 30.50 -39.04 -9.88
C GLU A 410 29.53 -39.42 -8.76
N GLN A 411 28.67 -38.47 -8.37
CA GLN A 411 27.51 -38.71 -7.52
C GLN A 411 26.27 -39.03 -8.38
N PRO A 412 25.38 -39.94 -7.95
CA PRO A 412 24.07 -40.11 -8.57
C PRO A 412 23.16 -38.91 -8.24
N PRO A 413 22.21 -38.52 -9.12
CA PRO A 413 21.56 -37.22 -9.04
C PRO A 413 20.47 -37.19 -7.97
N ALA A 414 20.82 -36.71 -6.78
CA ALA A 414 19.87 -36.24 -5.77
C ALA A 414 19.60 -34.73 -5.95
N GLN A 415 18.98 -34.34 -7.07
CA GLN A 415 18.62 -32.94 -7.37
C GLN A 415 17.26 -32.76 -8.06
N ALA A 416 16.38 -33.77 -8.09
CA ALA A 416 15.08 -33.61 -8.74
C ALA A 416 14.04 -32.87 -7.86
N SER A 417 13.99 -33.11 -6.55
CA SER A 417 12.88 -32.65 -5.69
C SER A 417 12.97 -31.17 -5.27
N ARG A 418 14.12 -30.71 -4.77
CA ARG A 418 14.29 -29.31 -4.28
C ARG A 418 14.16 -28.24 -5.36
N VAL A 419 14.40 -28.60 -6.63
CA VAL A 419 14.28 -27.66 -7.73
C VAL A 419 12.85 -27.59 -8.23
N LEU A 420 12.02 -28.63 -8.07
CA LEU A 420 10.59 -28.59 -8.40
C LEU A 420 9.81 -27.64 -7.47
N GLU A 421 10.13 -27.60 -6.17
CA GLU A 421 9.42 -26.75 -5.20
C GLU A 421 9.68 -25.25 -5.40
N SER A 422 10.93 -24.81 -5.61
CA SER A 422 11.22 -23.39 -5.91
C SER A 422 10.78 -22.97 -7.32
N ARG A 423 10.72 -23.91 -8.27
CA ARG A 423 10.16 -23.70 -9.62
C ARG A 423 8.64 -23.55 -9.60
N SER A 424 7.94 -24.25 -8.69
CA SER A 424 6.48 -24.16 -8.56
C SER A 424 6.02 -22.76 -8.12
N GLY A 425 6.78 -22.11 -7.23
CA GLY A 425 6.45 -20.76 -6.72
C GLY A 425 6.55 -19.65 -7.77
N LYS A 426 7.53 -19.74 -8.68
CA LYS A 426 7.73 -18.73 -9.76
C LYS A 426 6.74 -18.90 -10.92
N ALA A 427 6.44 -20.13 -11.31
CA ALA A 427 5.36 -20.40 -12.27
C ALA A 427 3.98 -19.99 -11.72
N ALA A 428 3.75 -20.18 -10.41
CA ALA A 428 2.54 -19.70 -9.74
C ALA A 428 2.43 -18.15 -9.72
N TYR A 429 3.55 -17.42 -9.75
CA TYR A 429 3.53 -15.96 -9.84
C TYR A 429 3.00 -15.47 -11.20
N ARG A 430 3.44 -16.07 -12.31
CA ARG A 430 2.89 -15.75 -13.65
C ARG A 430 1.40 -16.04 -13.75
N GLN A 431 0.93 -17.12 -13.14
CA GLN A 431 -0.51 -17.43 -13.06
C GLN A 431 -1.29 -16.37 -12.24
N ARG A 432 -0.71 -15.88 -11.14
CA ARG A 432 -1.32 -14.77 -10.39
C ARG A 432 -1.42 -13.51 -11.24
N LEU A 433 -0.38 -13.18 -12.03
CA LEU A 433 -0.42 -12.06 -12.98
C LEU A 433 -1.51 -12.27 -14.05
N MET A 434 -1.61 -13.46 -14.64
CA MET A 434 -2.67 -13.80 -15.60
C MET A 434 -4.08 -13.57 -15.01
N ARG A 435 -4.30 -13.93 -13.75
CA ARG A 435 -5.59 -13.68 -13.08
C ARG A 435 -5.79 -12.21 -12.71
N ALA A 436 -4.74 -11.51 -12.27
CA ALA A 436 -4.80 -10.11 -11.85
C ALA A 436 -5.13 -9.16 -13.00
N TYR A 437 -4.69 -9.44 -14.23
CA TYR A 437 -5.00 -8.62 -15.39
C TYR A 437 -6.37 -8.91 -16.01
N ARG A 438 -7.07 -9.98 -15.61
CA ARG A 438 -8.39 -10.32 -16.15
C ARG A 438 -9.41 -9.17 -15.97
N PRO A 439 -9.60 -8.57 -14.77
CA PRO A 439 -10.52 -7.44 -14.61
C PRO A 439 -10.14 -6.21 -15.45
N VAL A 440 -8.84 -5.96 -15.62
CA VAL A 440 -8.33 -4.82 -16.40
C VAL A 440 -8.66 -5.00 -17.89
N LEU A 441 -8.45 -6.20 -18.42
CA LEU A 441 -8.82 -6.55 -19.80
C LEU A 441 -10.34 -6.52 -19.98
N GLN A 442 -11.10 -7.02 -19.01
CA GLN A 442 -12.56 -7.02 -19.03
C GLN A 442 -13.14 -5.60 -19.13
N ASP A 443 -12.60 -4.64 -18.39
CA ASP A 443 -13.04 -3.25 -18.45
C ASP A 443 -12.73 -2.59 -19.82
N ALA A 444 -11.56 -2.88 -20.40
CA ALA A 444 -11.22 -2.45 -21.77
C ALA A 444 -12.16 -3.07 -22.83
N LEU A 445 -12.44 -4.37 -22.73
CA LEU A 445 -13.36 -5.07 -23.61
C LEU A 445 -14.81 -4.61 -23.44
N ALA A 446 -15.23 -4.24 -22.22
CA ALA A 446 -16.55 -3.68 -21.96
C ALA A 446 -16.74 -2.31 -22.64
N ARG A 447 -15.69 -1.47 -22.68
CA ARG A 447 -15.72 -0.22 -23.45
C ARG A 447 -15.88 -0.47 -24.96
N ILE A 448 -15.17 -1.46 -25.48
CA ILE A 448 -15.26 -1.85 -26.89
C ILE A 448 -16.67 -2.37 -27.21
N ALA A 449 -17.19 -3.30 -26.40
CA ALA A 449 -18.51 -3.88 -26.59
C ALA A 449 -19.61 -2.80 -26.57
N ARG A 450 -19.60 -1.90 -25.58
CA ARG A 450 -20.55 -0.78 -25.52
C ARG A 450 -20.50 0.11 -26.77
N ARG A 451 -19.30 0.39 -27.27
CA ARG A 451 -19.13 1.20 -28.49
C ARG A 451 -19.70 0.46 -29.71
N GLU A 452 -19.28 -0.77 -29.94
CA GLU A 452 -19.72 -1.58 -31.09
C GLU A 452 -21.22 -1.79 -31.11
N VAL A 453 -21.82 -2.10 -29.95
CA VAL A 453 -23.26 -2.25 -29.80
C VAL A 453 -23.98 -0.95 -30.15
N ASN A 454 -23.50 0.20 -29.68
CA ASN A 454 -24.10 1.49 -30.00
C ASN A 454 -23.95 1.87 -31.49
N ASP A 455 -22.83 1.53 -32.12
CA ASP A 455 -22.59 1.77 -33.54
C ASP A 455 -23.50 0.89 -34.41
N ILE A 456 -23.60 -0.40 -34.10
CA ILE A 456 -24.44 -1.35 -34.83
C ILE A 456 -25.92 -1.04 -34.61
N ARG A 457 -26.36 -0.69 -33.38
CA ARG A 457 -27.73 -0.22 -33.11
C ARG A 457 -28.11 0.98 -33.97
N ARG A 458 -27.21 1.96 -34.10
CA ARG A 458 -27.41 3.13 -34.95
C ARG A 458 -27.49 2.75 -36.43
N ALA A 459 -26.69 1.79 -36.86
CA ALA A 459 -26.72 1.31 -38.24
C ALA A 459 -27.97 0.48 -38.56
N VAL A 460 -28.46 -0.34 -37.63
CA VAL A 460 -29.73 -1.08 -37.76
C VAL A 460 -30.88 -0.11 -38.04
N LYS A 461 -31.07 0.91 -37.18
CA LYS A 461 -32.09 1.95 -37.38
C LYS A 461 -31.94 2.69 -38.72
N LYS A 462 -30.71 2.98 -39.14
CA LYS A 462 -30.44 3.75 -40.35
C LYS A 462 -30.62 2.96 -41.64
N HIS A 463 -30.22 1.69 -41.66
CA HIS A 463 -30.11 0.87 -42.87
C HIS A 463 -31.22 -0.16 -43.02
N LEU A 464 -31.71 -0.74 -41.92
CA LEU A 464 -32.77 -1.75 -41.94
C LEU A 464 -34.18 -1.14 -41.85
N GLU A 465 -34.38 -0.06 -41.12
CA GLU A 465 -35.69 0.62 -41.02
C GLU A 465 -35.96 1.61 -42.19
N GLY A 466 -34.99 1.87 -43.07
CA GLY A 466 -35.11 2.93 -44.10
C GLY A 466 -34.47 2.70 -45.47
N ARG A 467 -33.77 1.57 -45.72
CA ARG A 467 -33.09 1.31 -47.01
C ARG A 467 -33.23 -0.14 -47.50
N SER A 468 -32.34 -1.06 -47.09
CA SER A 468 -32.31 -2.47 -47.51
C SER A 468 -31.26 -3.28 -46.74
N LEU A 469 -31.41 -4.62 -46.71
CA LEU A 469 -30.44 -5.57 -46.11
C LEU A 469 -29.05 -5.49 -46.76
N GLU A 470 -29.00 -5.25 -48.06
CA GLU A 470 -27.74 -5.11 -48.80
C GLU A 470 -26.97 -3.86 -48.34
N SER A 471 -27.68 -2.75 -48.12
CA SER A 471 -27.07 -1.52 -47.60
C SER A 471 -26.47 -1.71 -46.19
N PHE A 472 -27.12 -2.48 -45.32
CA PHE A 472 -26.59 -2.82 -43.99
C PHE A 472 -25.35 -3.71 -44.09
N SER A 473 -25.38 -4.70 -44.99
CA SER A 473 -24.26 -5.63 -45.20
C SER A 473 -23.00 -4.93 -45.70
N THR A 474 -23.14 -3.99 -46.65
CA THR A 474 -22.02 -3.16 -47.12
C THR A 474 -21.46 -2.26 -46.03
N TRP A 475 -22.33 -1.63 -45.22
CA TRP A 475 -21.91 -0.81 -44.09
C TRP A 475 -21.12 -1.64 -43.07
N LEU A 476 -21.64 -2.81 -42.68
CA LEU A 476 -20.99 -3.70 -41.72
C LEU A 476 -19.61 -4.13 -42.20
N GLU A 477 -19.46 -4.41 -43.50
CA GLU A 477 -18.16 -4.75 -44.06
C GLU A 477 -17.15 -3.60 -43.98
N THR A 478 -17.57 -2.37 -44.27
CA THR A 478 -16.69 -1.19 -44.15
C THR A 478 -16.34 -0.91 -42.68
N TYR A 479 -17.33 -0.99 -41.79
CA TYR A 479 -17.16 -0.79 -40.35
C TYR A 479 -16.16 -1.78 -39.75
N CYS A 480 -16.33 -3.08 -40.02
CA CYS A 480 -15.42 -4.11 -39.53
C CYS A 480 -14.04 -4.07 -40.20
N ARG A 481 -13.89 -3.48 -41.39
CA ARG A 481 -12.57 -3.34 -42.03
C ARG A 481 -11.76 -2.16 -41.49
N GLY A 482 -12.43 -1.10 -41.03
CA GLY A 482 -11.79 0.14 -40.57
C GLY A 482 -11.92 0.36 -39.06
N GLU A 483 -13.11 0.75 -38.62
CA GLU A 483 -13.32 1.31 -37.28
C GLU A 483 -13.17 0.28 -36.15
N VAL A 484 -13.63 -0.96 -36.35
CA VAL A 484 -13.56 -2.02 -35.33
C VAL A 484 -12.12 -2.36 -34.91
N PRO A 485 -11.19 -2.71 -35.84
CA PRO A 485 -9.83 -3.05 -35.44
C PRO A 485 -9.09 -1.85 -34.83
N GLU A 486 -9.32 -0.63 -35.31
CA GLU A 486 -8.72 0.59 -34.73
C GLU A 486 -9.22 0.84 -33.30
N ALA A 487 -10.55 0.73 -33.08
CA ALA A 487 -11.16 0.87 -31.77
C ALA A 487 -10.65 -0.18 -30.78
N TRP A 488 -10.54 -1.43 -31.23
CA TRP A 488 -10.06 -2.52 -30.42
C TRP A 488 -8.60 -2.29 -30.01
N ALA A 489 -7.72 -1.98 -30.97
CA ALA A 489 -6.31 -1.73 -30.72
C ALA A 489 -6.10 -0.57 -29.75
N LEU A 490 -6.80 0.55 -29.95
CA LEU A 490 -6.68 1.75 -29.09
C LEU A 490 -7.09 1.47 -27.64
N ASN A 491 -8.16 0.70 -27.42
CA ASN A 491 -8.67 0.43 -26.07
C ASN A 491 -7.89 -0.70 -25.36
N MET A 492 -7.38 -1.68 -26.10
CA MET A 492 -6.64 -2.81 -25.52
C MET A 492 -5.15 -2.51 -25.33
N ALA A 493 -4.54 -1.65 -26.16
CA ALA A 493 -3.11 -1.40 -26.13
C ALA A 493 -2.56 -0.98 -24.76
N PRO A 494 -3.18 -0.07 -23.99
CA PRO A 494 -2.67 0.29 -22.67
C PRO A 494 -2.66 -0.89 -21.68
N ALA A 495 -3.73 -1.68 -21.66
CA ALA A 495 -3.86 -2.85 -20.79
C ALA A 495 -2.86 -3.95 -21.17
N LEU A 496 -2.73 -4.25 -22.46
CA LEU A 496 -1.80 -5.27 -22.96
C LEU A 496 -0.34 -4.83 -22.81
N ARG A 497 -0.02 -3.54 -22.97
CA ARG A 497 1.33 -3.02 -22.71
C ARG A 497 1.70 -3.11 -21.23
N GLY A 498 0.82 -2.66 -20.33
CA GLY A 498 1.06 -2.80 -18.90
C GLY A 498 1.19 -4.27 -18.47
N TYR A 499 0.41 -5.16 -19.09
CA TYR A 499 0.52 -6.60 -18.83
C TYR A 499 1.85 -7.19 -19.35
N PHE A 500 2.29 -6.77 -20.54
CA PHE A 500 3.57 -7.14 -21.12
C PHE A 500 4.76 -6.70 -20.26
N GLU A 501 4.76 -5.44 -19.81
CA GLU A 501 5.79 -4.86 -18.93
C GLU A 501 5.86 -5.54 -17.56
N ALA A 502 4.74 -6.10 -17.06
CA ALA A 502 4.74 -6.89 -15.83
C ALA A 502 5.19 -8.35 -16.04
N MET A 503 4.80 -8.96 -17.17
CA MET A 503 5.01 -10.39 -17.43
C MET A 503 6.45 -10.71 -17.83
N VAL A 504 7.09 -9.86 -18.65
CA VAL A 504 8.45 -10.11 -19.14
C VAL A 504 9.47 -10.18 -17.99
N PRO A 505 9.51 -9.24 -17.03
CA PRO A 505 10.38 -9.33 -15.84
C PRO A 505 10.10 -10.57 -14.99
N ALA A 506 8.83 -10.95 -14.82
CA ALA A 506 8.46 -12.16 -14.09
C ALA A 506 9.05 -13.43 -14.73
N ILE A 507 9.13 -13.47 -16.07
CA ILE A 507 9.74 -14.59 -16.80
C ILE A 507 11.27 -14.53 -16.71
N GLN A 508 11.88 -13.35 -16.81
CA GLN A 508 13.33 -13.17 -16.61
C GLN A 508 13.75 -13.67 -15.23
N GLU A 509 12.99 -13.35 -14.18
CA GLU A 509 13.22 -13.83 -12.82
C GLU A 509 12.99 -15.35 -12.68
N GLU A 510 12.01 -15.91 -13.39
CA GLU A 510 11.78 -17.37 -13.43
C GLU A 510 12.98 -18.13 -14.01
N VAL A 511 13.59 -17.58 -15.06
CA VAL A 511 14.74 -18.16 -15.74
C VAL A 511 16.06 -17.82 -15.04
N GLY A 512 16.09 -16.75 -14.24
CA GLY A 512 17.31 -16.24 -13.60
C GLY A 512 18.22 -15.51 -14.58
N SER A 513 17.64 -14.77 -15.53
CA SER A 513 18.37 -14.00 -16.54
C SER A 513 18.26 -12.50 -16.30
N GLU A 514 19.38 -11.79 -16.43
CA GLU A 514 19.45 -10.32 -16.36
C GLU A 514 19.43 -9.67 -17.76
N GLN A 515 19.31 -10.47 -18.84
CA GLN A 515 19.29 -9.96 -20.21
C GLN A 515 18.04 -9.11 -20.46
N ASP A 516 18.19 -7.86 -20.89
CA ASP A 516 17.05 -7.04 -21.34
C ASP A 516 16.43 -7.60 -22.62
N ILE A 517 15.29 -8.28 -22.46
CA ILE A 517 14.45 -8.79 -23.55
C ILE A 517 13.17 -7.98 -23.73
N LEU A 518 12.88 -7.02 -22.83
CA LEU A 518 11.63 -6.25 -22.88
C LEU A 518 11.60 -5.40 -24.14
N SER A 519 12.67 -4.63 -24.36
CA SER A 519 12.86 -3.79 -25.56
C SER A 519 12.90 -4.62 -26.86
N GLN A 520 13.44 -5.84 -26.78
CA GLN A 520 13.56 -6.74 -27.94
C GLN A 520 12.21 -7.30 -28.40
N LEU A 521 11.26 -7.42 -27.47
CA LEU A 521 9.96 -8.05 -27.67
C LEU A 521 8.82 -7.05 -27.93
N GLU A 522 9.08 -5.74 -27.87
CA GLU A 522 8.08 -4.70 -28.15
C GLU A 522 7.46 -4.80 -29.56
N PRO A 523 8.20 -5.10 -30.65
CA PRO A 523 7.58 -5.26 -31.97
C PRO A 523 6.52 -6.36 -31.99
N GLN A 524 6.75 -7.45 -31.25
CA GLN A 524 5.84 -8.60 -31.18
C GLN A 524 4.58 -8.27 -30.38
N LEU A 525 4.65 -7.34 -29.41
CA LEU A 525 3.47 -6.80 -28.74
C LEU A 525 2.57 -6.07 -29.74
N VAL A 526 3.15 -5.22 -30.59
CA VAL A 526 2.40 -4.48 -31.62
C VAL A 526 1.76 -5.45 -32.63
N ASP A 527 2.53 -6.42 -33.12
CA ASP A 527 2.03 -7.46 -34.03
C ASP A 527 0.88 -8.27 -33.42
N TYR A 528 0.97 -8.57 -32.12
CA TYR A 528 -0.09 -9.28 -31.39
C TYR A 528 -1.38 -8.48 -31.34
N ILE A 529 -1.28 -7.19 -30.98
CA ILE A 529 -2.43 -6.27 -30.89
C ILE A 529 -3.11 -6.16 -32.26
N ASP A 530 -2.34 -5.89 -33.31
CA ASP A 530 -2.87 -5.73 -34.67
C ASP A 530 -3.51 -7.01 -35.21
N SER A 531 -2.89 -8.17 -34.96
CA SER A 531 -3.41 -9.47 -35.35
C SER A 531 -4.74 -9.79 -34.66
N HIS A 532 -4.85 -9.50 -33.36
CA HIS A 532 -6.07 -9.75 -32.59
C HIS A 532 -7.18 -8.75 -32.92
N ALA A 533 -6.85 -7.48 -33.13
CA ALA A 533 -7.79 -6.47 -33.61
C ALA A 533 -8.46 -6.90 -34.93
N ARG A 534 -7.67 -7.36 -35.90
CA ARG A 534 -8.18 -7.86 -37.19
C ARG A 534 -9.02 -9.13 -37.03
N ARG A 535 -8.61 -10.04 -36.16
CA ARG A 535 -9.37 -11.27 -35.87
C ARG A 535 -10.72 -10.95 -35.23
N HIS A 536 -10.73 -10.08 -34.23
CA HIS A 536 -11.94 -9.61 -33.56
C HIS A 536 -12.94 -9.02 -34.56
N ALA A 537 -12.46 -8.16 -35.45
CA ALA A 537 -13.29 -7.55 -36.46
C ALA A 537 -13.88 -8.58 -37.46
N ALA A 538 -13.10 -9.60 -37.84
CA ALA A 538 -13.58 -10.68 -38.69
C ALA A 538 -14.64 -11.55 -38.00
N LEU A 539 -14.47 -11.84 -36.70
CA LEU A 539 -15.43 -12.60 -35.89
C LEU A 539 -16.73 -11.83 -35.69
N THR A 540 -16.64 -10.55 -35.34
CA THR A 540 -17.79 -9.64 -35.18
C THR A 540 -18.61 -9.60 -36.47
N ARG A 541 -17.94 -9.40 -37.62
CA ARG A 541 -18.60 -9.43 -38.93
C ARG A 541 -19.32 -10.75 -39.18
N LYS A 542 -18.63 -11.88 -38.97
CA LYS A 542 -19.18 -13.22 -39.21
C LYS A 542 -20.40 -13.50 -38.31
N ALA A 543 -20.33 -13.12 -37.03
CA ALA A 543 -21.41 -13.31 -36.07
C ALA A 543 -22.66 -12.52 -36.48
N VAL A 544 -22.53 -11.22 -36.76
CA VAL A 544 -23.66 -10.37 -37.16
C VAL A 544 -24.23 -10.83 -38.51
N GLN A 545 -23.39 -11.21 -39.48
CA GLN A 545 -23.85 -11.73 -40.77
C GLN A 545 -24.61 -13.05 -40.64
N ALA A 546 -24.18 -13.95 -39.75
CA ALA A 546 -24.87 -15.22 -39.50
C ALA A 546 -26.28 -14.99 -38.95
N VAL A 547 -26.42 -14.11 -37.95
CA VAL A 547 -27.71 -13.74 -37.35
C VAL A 547 -28.64 -13.10 -38.39
N VAL A 548 -28.12 -12.20 -39.22
CA VAL A 548 -28.89 -11.58 -40.30
C VAL A 548 -29.36 -12.62 -41.32
N ALA A 549 -28.48 -13.55 -41.73
CA ALA A 549 -28.81 -14.58 -42.69
C ALA A 549 -29.86 -15.57 -42.16
N GLU A 550 -29.76 -15.96 -40.89
CA GLU A 550 -30.70 -16.87 -40.23
C GLU A 550 -32.09 -16.23 -40.06
N ALA A 551 -32.14 -14.97 -39.59
CA ALA A 551 -33.38 -14.24 -39.46
C ALA A 551 -34.07 -14.02 -40.82
N ALA A 552 -33.30 -13.70 -41.86
CA ALA A 552 -33.82 -13.54 -43.22
C ALA A 552 -34.34 -14.86 -43.81
N ALA A 553 -33.68 -15.99 -43.54
CA ALA A 553 -34.09 -17.31 -44.03
C ALA A 553 -35.35 -17.85 -43.32
N SER A 554 -35.51 -17.53 -42.04
CA SER A 554 -36.67 -17.94 -41.22
C SER A 554 -37.88 -17.02 -41.37
N GLY A 555 -37.75 -15.89 -42.09
CA GLY A 555 -38.81 -14.89 -42.24
C GLY A 555 -39.09 -14.08 -40.97
N GLY A 556 -38.16 -14.08 -40.01
CA GLY A 556 -38.25 -13.31 -38.77
C GLY A 556 -37.82 -11.86 -38.90
N ASP A 557 -38.04 -11.05 -37.85
CA ASP A 557 -37.57 -9.67 -37.81
C ASP A 557 -36.06 -9.63 -37.60
N VAL A 558 -35.33 -9.23 -38.66
CA VAL A 558 -33.87 -9.10 -38.65
C VAL A 558 -33.39 -8.08 -37.63
N SER A 559 -34.13 -6.99 -37.41
CA SER A 559 -33.74 -5.94 -36.46
C SER A 559 -33.83 -6.45 -35.03
N GLU A 560 -34.90 -7.19 -34.71
CA GLU A 560 -35.07 -7.81 -33.40
C GLU A 560 -34.03 -8.91 -33.14
N ALA A 561 -33.72 -9.73 -34.15
CA ALA A 561 -32.69 -10.78 -34.04
C ALA A 561 -31.29 -10.18 -33.81
N VAL A 562 -30.93 -9.12 -34.53
CA VAL A 562 -29.66 -8.42 -34.32
C VAL A 562 -29.62 -7.78 -32.92
N GLU A 563 -30.71 -7.15 -32.46
CA GLU A 563 -30.76 -6.54 -31.13
C GLU A 563 -30.64 -7.57 -30.00
N ALA A 564 -31.24 -8.76 -30.16
CA ALA A 564 -31.06 -9.87 -29.23
C ALA A 564 -29.59 -10.34 -29.17
N CYS A 565 -28.95 -10.50 -30.34
CA CYS A 565 -27.52 -10.85 -30.43
C CYS A 565 -26.63 -9.79 -29.77
N LEU A 566 -26.91 -8.50 -29.98
CA LEU A 566 -26.13 -7.42 -29.38
C LEU A 566 -26.24 -7.38 -27.85
N ARG A 567 -27.41 -7.67 -27.28
CA ARG A 567 -27.58 -7.76 -25.82
C ARG A 567 -26.77 -8.91 -25.23
N GLU A 568 -26.87 -10.10 -25.81
CA GLU A 568 -26.08 -11.26 -25.37
C GLU A 568 -24.58 -10.99 -25.48
N TYR A 569 -24.16 -10.35 -26.59
CA TYR A 569 -22.79 -9.92 -26.79
C TYR A 569 -22.32 -8.93 -25.71
N GLU A 570 -23.10 -7.88 -25.42
CA GLU A 570 -22.75 -6.88 -24.40
C GLU A 570 -22.57 -7.49 -22.99
N GLU A 571 -23.37 -8.50 -22.66
CA GLU A 571 -23.34 -9.18 -21.36
C GLU A 571 -22.19 -10.19 -21.22
N THR A 572 -21.95 -11.00 -22.25
CA THR A 572 -21.07 -12.18 -22.15
C THR A 572 -19.65 -11.93 -22.66
N TYR A 573 -19.50 -11.20 -23.77
CA TYR A 573 -18.22 -11.05 -24.46
C TYR A 573 -17.10 -10.47 -23.60
N PRO A 574 -17.30 -9.38 -22.82
CA PRO A 574 -16.20 -8.79 -22.05
C PRO A 574 -15.58 -9.77 -21.04
N GLY A 575 -16.41 -10.58 -20.37
CA GLY A 575 -15.95 -11.52 -19.35
C GLY A 575 -15.27 -12.76 -19.94
N ASP A 576 -15.83 -13.30 -21.01
CA ASP A 576 -15.32 -14.49 -21.70
C ASP A 576 -14.01 -14.20 -22.42
N GLU A 577 -13.98 -13.11 -23.19
CA GLU A 577 -12.79 -12.71 -23.93
C GLU A 577 -11.67 -12.28 -22.97
N ALA A 578 -11.98 -11.61 -21.85
CA ALA A 578 -10.96 -11.28 -20.85
C ALA A 578 -10.32 -12.51 -20.21
N MET A 579 -11.11 -13.55 -19.92
CA MET A 579 -10.60 -14.81 -19.38
C MET A 579 -9.65 -15.49 -20.37
N GLU A 580 -10.04 -15.52 -21.64
CA GLU A 580 -9.25 -16.13 -22.70
C GLU A 580 -7.96 -15.33 -22.96
N GLN A 581 -8.08 -14.02 -23.12
CA GLN A 581 -6.95 -13.14 -23.43
C GLN A 581 -5.92 -13.09 -22.31
N SER A 582 -6.35 -13.14 -21.05
CA SER A 582 -5.40 -13.06 -19.93
C SER A 582 -4.41 -14.24 -19.92
N HIS A 583 -4.87 -15.44 -20.28
CA HIS A 583 -4.01 -16.63 -20.38
C HIS A 583 -3.36 -16.76 -21.75
N ARG A 584 -4.09 -16.48 -22.85
CA ARG A 584 -3.56 -16.58 -24.22
C ARG A 584 -2.40 -15.62 -24.42
N PHE A 585 -2.56 -14.35 -24.02
CA PHE A 585 -1.50 -13.35 -24.15
C PHE A 585 -0.35 -13.61 -23.18
N GLY A 586 -0.65 -13.97 -21.92
CA GLY A 586 0.40 -14.33 -20.95
C GLY A 586 1.28 -15.49 -21.43
N ASN A 587 0.68 -16.53 -22.03
CA ASN A 587 1.42 -17.65 -22.60
C ASN A 587 2.14 -17.29 -23.90
N TYR A 588 1.59 -16.38 -24.70
CA TYR A 588 2.28 -15.83 -25.87
C TYR A 588 3.58 -15.12 -25.46
N ILE A 589 3.51 -14.24 -24.45
CA ILE A 589 4.68 -13.54 -23.90
C ILE A 589 5.68 -14.55 -23.33
N ALA A 590 5.21 -15.51 -22.52
CA ALA A 590 6.05 -16.56 -21.97
C ALA A 590 6.82 -17.31 -23.04
N ARG A 591 6.17 -17.65 -24.16
CA ARG A 591 6.81 -18.35 -25.26
C ARG A 591 7.89 -17.49 -25.89
N LEU A 592 7.58 -16.24 -26.24
CA LEU A 592 8.54 -15.32 -26.85
C LEU A 592 9.75 -15.08 -25.95
N ALA A 593 9.51 -14.83 -24.66
CA ALA A 593 10.56 -14.61 -23.67
C ALA A 593 11.43 -15.85 -23.48
N PHE A 594 10.83 -17.05 -23.35
CA PHE A 594 11.58 -18.30 -23.28
C PHE A 594 12.46 -18.52 -24.51
N LEU A 595 11.94 -18.25 -25.71
CA LEU A 595 12.72 -18.37 -26.94
C LEU A 595 13.85 -17.33 -27.01
N ALA A 596 13.61 -16.08 -26.61
CA ALA A 596 14.61 -15.02 -26.55
C ALA A 596 15.74 -15.33 -25.54
N LEU A 597 15.40 -16.03 -24.45
CA LEU A 597 16.32 -16.48 -23.41
C LEU A 597 17.01 -17.83 -23.73
N GLY A 598 16.84 -18.37 -24.94
CA GLY A 598 17.50 -19.59 -25.39
C GLY A 598 16.91 -20.90 -24.86
N ILE A 599 15.69 -20.88 -24.30
CA ILE A 599 14.98 -22.10 -23.91
C ILE A 599 14.42 -22.76 -25.17
N THR A 600 14.87 -23.99 -25.44
CA THR A 600 14.54 -24.73 -26.68
C THR A 600 13.44 -25.75 -26.50
N VAL A 601 13.03 -26.05 -25.27
CA VAL A 601 11.96 -27.01 -24.95
C VAL A 601 10.91 -26.33 -24.09
N LEU A 602 9.65 -26.42 -24.52
CA LEU A 602 8.49 -25.91 -23.80
C LEU A 602 7.68 -27.09 -23.30
N ARG A 603 7.15 -26.99 -22.08
CA ARG A 603 6.27 -27.97 -21.46
C ARG A 603 4.90 -27.37 -21.21
N TRP A 604 3.86 -28.12 -21.52
CA TRP A 604 2.49 -27.80 -21.16
C TRP A 604 2.24 -28.16 -19.71
N VAL A 605 1.67 -27.23 -18.94
CA VAL A 605 1.31 -27.45 -17.54
C VAL A 605 -0.16 -27.16 -17.35
N ALA A 606 -0.91 -28.19 -16.97
CA ALA A 606 -2.29 -28.06 -16.56
C ALA A 606 -2.37 -27.30 -15.24
N ALA A 607 -3.11 -26.20 -15.24
CA ALA A 607 -3.25 -25.32 -14.09
C ALA A 607 -4.72 -24.94 -13.88
N GLY A 608 -5.08 -24.63 -12.64
CA GLY A 608 -6.45 -24.41 -12.17
C GLY A 608 -6.83 -25.30 -11.00
N HIS A 609 -7.91 -24.96 -10.27
CA HIS A 609 -8.38 -25.73 -9.12
C HIS A 609 -8.88 -27.13 -9.51
N ASP A 610 -9.41 -27.27 -10.73
CA ASP A 610 -9.74 -28.57 -11.35
C ASP A 610 -9.57 -28.47 -12.88
N PRO A 611 -8.41 -28.89 -13.44
CA PRO A 611 -8.19 -28.86 -14.88
C PRO A 611 -9.13 -29.85 -15.58
N CYS A 612 -9.73 -29.42 -16.70
CA CYS A 612 -10.62 -30.29 -17.47
C CYS A 612 -9.87 -31.51 -18.04
N PRO A 613 -10.58 -32.58 -18.47
CA PRO A 613 -9.96 -33.80 -18.98
C PRO A 613 -8.98 -33.57 -20.15
N LEU A 614 -9.30 -32.63 -21.05
CA LEU A 614 -8.43 -32.26 -22.17
C LEU A 614 -7.14 -31.59 -21.70
N CYS A 615 -7.24 -30.66 -20.74
CA CYS A 615 -6.07 -29.98 -20.17
C CYS A 615 -5.20 -30.97 -19.36
N LYS A 616 -5.81 -31.94 -18.64
CA LYS A 616 -5.09 -33.05 -17.97
C LYS A 616 -4.36 -33.95 -18.97
N ALA A 617 -4.97 -34.29 -20.10
CA ALA A 617 -4.34 -35.10 -21.15
C ALA A 617 -3.14 -34.41 -21.82
N MET A 618 -3.10 -33.07 -21.78
CA MET A 618 -1.99 -32.27 -22.31
C MET A 618 -0.88 -32.02 -21.28
N ASP A 619 -1.13 -32.27 -19.99
CA ASP A 619 -0.19 -32.00 -18.92
C ASP A 619 1.13 -32.76 -19.09
N GLY A 620 2.25 -32.06 -18.92
CA GLY A 620 3.59 -32.62 -19.07
C GLY A 620 4.05 -32.83 -20.51
N LYS A 621 3.20 -32.63 -21.53
CA LYS A 621 3.62 -32.72 -22.94
C LYS A 621 4.71 -31.68 -23.23
N THR A 622 5.74 -32.04 -23.98
CA THR A 622 6.85 -31.15 -24.34
C THR A 622 7.01 -31.00 -25.84
N VAL A 623 7.40 -29.80 -26.28
CA VAL A 623 7.68 -29.48 -27.69
C VAL A 623 8.98 -28.68 -27.81
N GLY A 624 9.68 -28.85 -28.93
CA GLY A 624 10.83 -28.02 -29.29
C GLY A 624 10.43 -26.61 -29.78
N ARG A 625 11.42 -25.72 -29.85
CA ARG A 625 11.32 -24.29 -30.21
C ARG A 625 10.34 -23.95 -31.35
N ASP A 626 10.37 -24.70 -32.44
CA ASP A 626 9.57 -24.42 -33.65
C ASP A 626 8.47 -25.47 -33.91
N THR A 627 8.14 -26.26 -32.90
CA THR A 627 7.12 -27.32 -33.01
C THR A 627 5.85 -26.98 -32.24
N THR A 628 4.72 -27.44 -32.77
CA THR A 628 3.38 -27.23 -32.21
C THR A 628 3.06 -28.34 -31.19
N PHE A 629 2.27 -28.01 -30.17
CA PHE A 629 1.71 -29.00 -29.26
C PHE A 629 0.66 -29.85 -29.96
N LEU A 630 -0.15 -29.23 -30.82
CA LEU A 630 -1.17 -29.86 -31.65
C LEU A 630 -1.22 -29.14 -33.00
N ASN A 631 -1.38 -29.91 -34.07
CA ASN A 631 -1.54 -29.36 -35.42
C ASN A 631 -3.00 -29.05 -35.72
N ALA A 632 -3.24 -28.11 -36.64
CA ALA A 632 -4.58 -27.89 -37.18
C ALA A 632 -5.14 -29.21 -37.75
N GLY A 633 -6.41 -29.49 -37.46
CA GLY A 633 -7.10 -30.73 -37.83
C GLY A 633 -6.82 -31.94 -36.90
N SER A 634 -6.01 -31.78 -35.85
CA SER A 634 -5.85 -32.85 -34.85
C SER A 634 -7.06 -32.95 -33.93
N LYS A 635 -7.43 -34.18 -33.55
CA LYS A 635 -8.49 -34.46 -32.57
C LYS A 635 -7.87 -34.93 -31.27
N LEU A 636 -8.25 -34.29 -30.16
CA LEU A 636 -7.87 -34.68 -28.81
C LEU A 636 -9.11 -35.25 -28.11
N GLU A 637 -9.01 -36.49 -27.62
CA GLU A 637 -10.07 -37.19 -26.89
C GLU A 637 -9.60 -37.54 -25.48
N ALA A 638 -10.36 -37.13 -24.47
CA ALA A 638 -10.08 -37.44 -23.07
C ALA A 638 -11.39 -37.52 -22.26
N GLU A 639 -11.58 -38.60 -21.51
CA GLU A 639 -12.73 -38.84 -20.60
C GLU A 639 -14.11 -38.48 -21.20
N GLY A 640 -14.35 -38.84 -22.47
CA GLY A 640 -15.63 -38.60 -23.16
C GLY A 640 -15.82 -37.19 -23.74
N VAL A 641 -14.82 -36.31 -23.63
CA VAL A 641 -14.78 -35.00 -24.27
C VAL A 641 -13.86 -35.07 -25.49
N SER A 642 -14.35 -34.62 -26.66
CA SER A 642 -13.57 -34.53 -27.90
C SER A 642 -13.43 -33.06 -28.31
N HIS A 643 -12.22 -32.65 -28.69
CA HIS A 643 -11.95 -31.31 -29.20
C HIS A 643 -11.13 -31.40 -30.48
N GLU A 644 -11.65 -30.78 -31.55
CA GLU A 644 -10.97 -30.66 -32.83
C GLU A 644 -10.26 -29.30 -32.91
N VAL A 645 -9.00 -29.34 -33.33
CA VAL A 645 -8.10 -28.17 -33.29
C VAL A 645 -8.18 -27.41 -34.61
N ASP A 646 -8.75 -26.20 -34.58
CA ASP A 646 -8.93 -25.38 -35.80
C ASP A 646 -7.62 -24.77 -36.33
N THR A 647 -6.64 -24.53 -35.44
CA THR A 647 -5.37 -23.86 -35.79
C THR A 647 -4.19 -24.49 -35.06
N HIS A 648 -2.99 -24.35 -35.61
CA HIS A 648 -1.76 -24.85 -34.96
C HIS A 648 -1.60 -24.26 -33.54
N VAL A 649 -1.52 -25.12 -32.53
CA VAL A 649 -1.44 -24.74 -31.11
C VAL A 649 0.02 -24.70 -30.68
N PHE A 650 0.55 -23.49 -30.50
CA PHE A 650 1.92 -23.27 -30.01
C PHE A 650 2.01 -23.08 -28.50
N HIS A 651 0.90 -22.74 -27.86
CA HIS A 651 0.81 -22.49 -26.42
C HIS A 651 -0.68 -22.58 -25.97
N PRO A 652 -0.97 -22.77 -24.67
CA PRO A 652 -2.32 -22.70 -24.13
C PRO A 652 -2.91 -21.28 -24.19
N PRO A 653 -4.23 -21.15 -24.01
CA PRO A 653 -5.21 -22.21 -23.75
C PRO A 653 -5.61 -22.99 -25.01
N LEU A 654 -5.98 -24.26 -24.85
CA LEU A 654 -6.50 -25.11 -25.94
C LEU A 654 -7.93 -24.70 -26.33
N HIS A 655 -8.78 -24.49 -25.33
CA HIS A 655 -10.17 -24.08 -25.48
C HIS A 655 -10.51 -23.00 -24.45
N LYS A 656 -11.68 -22.38 -24.60
CA LYS A 656 -12.18 -21.33 -23.70
C LYS A 656 -12.25 -21.82 -22.25
N GLY A 657 -11.89 -20.95 -21.31
CA GLY A 657 -12.01 -21.19 -19.86
C GLY A 657 -10.89 -22.01 -19.20
N CYS A 658 -9.87 -22.48 -19.93
CA CYS A 658 -8.74 -23.19 -19.33
C CYS A 658 -7.60 -22.25 -18.89
N GLU A 659 -7.01 -22.51 -17.72
CA GLU A 659 -5.94 -21.69 -17.11
C GLU A 659 -4.52 -22.26 -17.33
N CYS A 660 -4.36 -23.20 -18.28
CA CYS A 660 -3.07 -23.83 -18.56
C CYS A 660 -1.96 -22.82 -18.86
N ILE A 661 -0.73 -23.21 -18.51
CA ILE A 661 0.46 -22.42 -18.81
C ILE A 661 1.52 -23.22 -19.56
N ILE A 662 2.51 -22.51 -20.10
CA ILE A 662 3.79 -23.12 -20.49
C ILE A 662 4.87 -22.88 -19.44
N SER A 663 5.67 -23.91 -19.22
CA SER A 663 6.93 -23.84 -18.48
C SER A 663 8.10 -24.22 -19.38
N ARG A 664 9.31 -23.94 -18.93
CA ARG A 664 10.52 -24.53 -19.52
C ARG A 664 10.50 -26.06 -19.37
N GLY A 665 10.91 -26.74 -20.44
CA GLY A 665 10.92 -28.20 -20.59
C GLY A 665 11.93 -28.93 -19.74
#